data_AF-A0A8C5BRK7-F1
#
_entry.id   AF-A0A8C5BRK7-F1
#
_cell.length_a   1.000
_cell.length_b   1.000
_cell.length_c   1.000
_cell.angle_alpha   90.00
_cell.angle_beta   90.00
_cell.angle_gamma   90.00
#
_symmetry.space_group_name_H-M   'P 1'
#
loop_
_entity.id
_entity.type
_entity.pdbx_description
1 polymer ?
#
loop_
_entity_poly.entity_id
_entity_poly.type
_entity_poly.pdbx_seq_one_letter_code
_entity_poly.pdbx_strand_id
1 'polypeptide(L)'
;MSVESGFEPATRIMSSNPVNVSKSPSRLRVCGCCGPLRPRYKRLVDNIFPEDPKDGLSKSDMEKLTFYAVSAPEKLDRIGAYLAERLSRDVVRHRYGNVVIAMEALDQLLMACHSQSIKPFVESFLHMVAKLLESREPDLQVLGTNSFVKFANIEEDTPSYHRRYDFFVSQFSAMCHSMHEEPETRSRIRVAGIRGLQGVVRKTVNDELQAIIWEPQHMDKLIPSMLFNMQDAQDLDSLHPPPPPSPDPDHQEDPVVLAESCFRELLGRAAYGNMNNAVRPVLVHLDNHHLWDPNEFAVSCFRIIMYSIQAQHSHHVIQQVLNHLDTHGRNTPRVRAGIVQVLLETVAIAAKGSVGPTVLEVFNTLLKHLRISVDLELGEGPRRASAASASSGRFKESEERIVQNAIIQTIGFFGGNLPDYQRAEVMMFIMGKIPVYGTPCHSMDTDRGVRVTSGFKSKTMVAALPPPFLEPLFSISLMEDSELRQLVLEILHNIIDRHDNRAKLRGIRIIPNVAALKFKREKISKQDVAFMKKHGQQLYRHIYLGSKEEDNVHKNYELLFTTLAVLTIELTNEEVVIDLIRLAIALQDMALANEESMPMVIRCGIMALVAAYLNFLSQMIANPSFCQHVNKVVELRSLDAPHLLPEHIFKDKCPLPDSLDKEDRSLYFQTLDIAECLAGPTYSVDRLSISYVPKVTDEDRLTRRKSVVDTISPPGRLSSHSGFSDSYTTGLEEQEREKRRQVIEKFQKAPFEEIAAHCESKANMLHDRLAQIFELTIRPPPSPSGVVSVSAGHPQHQSVPVYEMKFPDLCVY
;
A
#
# COMPACT_ATOMS: atom_id res chain seq x y z
N MET A 1 -28.76 -18.34 -25.92
CA MET A 1 -30.05 -19.06 -26.02
C MET A 1 -30.83 -18.41 -27.15
N SER A 2 -31.36 -19.18 -28.09
CA SER A 2 -32.11 -18.66 -29.24
C SER A 2 -33.61 -18.63 -28.94
N VAL A 3 -34.31 -17.61 -29.42
CA VAL A 3 -35.77 -17.66 -29.65
C VAL A 3 -36.04 -16.96 -30.98
N GLU A 4 -36.48 -17.73 -31.97
CA GLU A 4 -37.02 -17.20 -33.22
C GLU A 4 -38.52 -16.97 -33.08
N SER A 5 -39.07 -15.99 -33.80
CA SER A 5 -40.46 -16.04 -34.26
C SER A 5 -40.61 -15.26 -35.56
N GLY A 6 -40.80 -15.99 -36.65
CA GLY A 6 -41.17 -15.43 -37.96
C GLY A 6 -42.64 -15.75 -38.27
N PHE A 7 -43.27 -14.90 -39.08
CA PHE A 7 -44.49 -15.24 -39.81
C PHE A 7 -44.43 -14.57 -41.19
N GLU A 8 -44.79 -15.32 -42.23
CA GLU A 8 -44.57 -14.96 -43.64
C GLU A 8 -45.90 -15.06 -44.45
N PRO A 9 -45.97 -15.05 -45.81
CA PRO A 9 -46.63 -13.95 -46.51
C PRO A 9 -47.83 -14.37 -47.38
N ALA A 10 -48.46 -13.40 -48.08
CA ALA A 10 -49.47 -13.66 -49.11
C ALA A 10 -49.33 -12.74 -50.35
N THR A 11 -48.76 -13.31 -51.42
CA THR A 11 -49.07 -13.15 -52.86
C THR A 11 -49.78 -11.87 -53.39
N ARG A 12 -49.21 -11.17 -54.40
CA ARG A 12 -49.40 -11.36 -55.88
C ARG A 12 -50.82 -10.97 -56.35
N ILE A 13 -51.08 -10.32 -57.50
CA ILE A 13 -50.36 -10.10 -58.79
C ILE A 13 -50.66 -8.63 -59.26
N MET A 14 -50.36 -8.06 -60.45
CA MET A 14 -49.93 -8.50 -61.81
C MET A 14 -48.75 -7.63 -62.34
N SER A 15 -48.43 -7.71 -63.64
CA SER A 15 -47.34 -6.98 -64.34
C SER A 15 -47.81 -6.18 -65.56
N SER A 16 -47.15 -5.05 -65.87
CA SER A 16 -47.02 -4.52 -67.25
C SER A 16 -45.73 -3.68 -67.38
N ASN A 17 -45.17 -3.58 -68.60
CA ASN A 17 -43.84 -3.02 -68.87
C ASN A 17 -43.92 -1.69 -69.70
N PRO A 18 -42.81 -0.98 -69.98
CA PRO A 18 -42.81 0.49 -70.03
C PRO A 18 -43.24 1.12 -71.36
N VAL A 19 -43.58 2.42 -71.29
CA VAL A 19 -43.76 3.31 -72.44
C VAL A 19 -42.73 4.45 -72.38
N ASN A 20 -42.09 4.73 -73.52
CA ASN A 20 -41.15 5.84 -73.70
C ASN A 20 -41.83 7.20 -73.50
N VAL A 21 -41.14 8.14 -72.83
CA VAL A 21 -41.41 9.58 -72.95
C VAL A 21 -40.11 10.32 -73.26
N SER A 22 -39.95 10.69 -74.53
CA SER A 22 -38.85 11.53 -75.01
C SER A 22 -39.20 13.02 -74.93
N LYS A 23 -38.24 13.85 -74.46
CA LYS A 23 -38.10 15.30 -74.77
C LYS A 23 -39.43 16.11 -74.80
N SER A 24 -39.76 16.86 -73.74
CA SER A 24 -39.33 18.27 -73.54
C SER A 24 -40.56 19.15 -73.21
N PRO A 25 -40.47 20.48 -72.93
CA PRO A 25 -39.31 21.30 -72.57
C PRO A 25 -39.47 22.03 -71.21
N SER A 26 -38.46 22.83 -70.87
CA SER A 26 -38.44 23.95 -69.90
C SER A 26 -39.75 24.37 -69.20
N ARG A 27 -39.77 24.35 -67.85
CA ARG A 27 -40.70 25.16 -67.03
C ARG A 27 -39.96 26.14 -66.12
N LEU A 28 -39.96 27.39 -66.59
CA LEU A 28 -39.80 28.69 -65.90
C LEU A 28 -38.94 28.75 -64.62
N ARG A 29 -37.87 29.56 -64.73
CA ARG A 29 -37.47 30.45 -63.63
C ARG A 29 -38.69 31.28 -63.20
N VAL A 30 -39.07 31.21 -61.92
CA VAL A 30 -39.91 32.24 -61.30
C VAL A 30 -39.02 33.15 -60.46
N CYS A 31 -38.64 34.25 -61.08
CA CYS A 31 -38.78 35.61 -60.55
C CYS A 31 -38.43 35.83 -59.05
N GLY A 32 -37.37 36.56 -58.67
CA GLY A 32 -36.47 37.43 -59.42
C GLY A 32 -36.69 38.94 -59.16
N CYS A 33 -37.86 39.34 -58.63
CA CYS A 33 -38.26 40.75 -58.51
C CYS A 33 -38.44 41.28 -57.07
N CYS A 34 -37.67 40.77 -56.09
CA CYS A 34 -37.67 41.29 -54.71
C CYS A 34 -36.27 41.68 -54.17
N GLY A 35 -35.26 41.83 -55.04
CA GLY A 35 -33.89 42.21 -54.66
C GLY A 35 -33.81 43.48 -53.79
N PRO A 36 -34.48 44.60 -54.16
CA PRO A 36 -34.47 45.83 -53.36
C PRO A 36 -35.20 45.73 -52.01
N LEU A 37 -36.18 44.82 -51.89
CA LEU A 37 -37.09 44.70 -50.74
C LEU A 37 -36.59 43.72 -49.65
N ARG A 38 -35.65 42.81 -49.95
CA ARG A 38 -35.04 41.97 -48.90
C ARG A 38 -34.25 42.84 -47.89
N PRO A 39 -34.37 42.63 -46.58
CA PRO A 39 -33.56 43.34 -45.58
C PRO A 39 -32.06 43.26 -45.88
N ARG A 40 -31.31 44.36 -45.62
CA ARG A 40 -29.87 44.46 -45.94
C ARG A 40 -29.05 43.31 -45.35
N TYR A 41 -29.34 42.89 -44.12
CA TYR A 41 -28.65 41.78 -43.47
C TYR A 41 -28.84 40.44 -44.21
N LYS A 42 -30.05 40.14 -44.72
CA LYS A 42 -30.30 38.90 -45.50
C LYS A 42 -29.53 38.90 -46.82
N ARG A 43 -29.37 40.06 -47.47
CA ARG A 43 -28.54 40.19 -48.68
C ARG A 43 -27.05 39.99 -48.40
N LEU A 44 -26.52 40.54 -47.30
CA LEU A 44 -25.14 40.30 -46.91
C LEU A 44 -24.89 38.82 -46.59
N VAL A 45 -25.81 38.16 -45.88
CA VAL A 45 -25.75 36.71 -45.63
C VAL A 45 -25.93 35.89 -46.90
N ASP A 46 -26.80 36.28 -47.84
CA ASP A 46 -26.96 35.57 -49.12
C ASP A 46 -25.65 35.57 -49.93
N ASN A 47 -24.91 36.68 -49.92
CA ASN A 47 -23.69 36.90 -50.71
C ASN A 47 -22.46 36.09 -50.26
N ILE A 48 -22.39 35.57 -49.03
CA ILE A 48 -21.21 34.83 -48.56
C ILE A 48 -21.12 33.40 -49.14
N PHE A 49 -22.21 32.92 -49.75
CA PHE A 49 -22.32 31.60 -50.35
C PHE A 49 -22.07 31.66 -51.87
N PRO A 50 -21.05 30.96 -52.40
CA PRO A 50 -20.78 30.86 -53.83
C PRO A 50 -21.81 30.00 -54.58
N GLU A 51 -21.71 29.95 -55.92
CA GLU A 51 -22.55 29.08 -56.75
C GLU A 51 -22.09 27.61 -56.73
N ASP A 52 -20.79 27.32 -56.63
CA ASP A 52 -20.26 25.99 -56.26
C ASP A 52 -19.81 26.01 -54.78
N PRO A 53 -20.39 25.19 -53.89
CA PRO A 53 -19.97 25.10 -52.48
C PRO A 53 -18.50 24.71 -52.26
N LYS A 54 -17.77 24.25 -53.28
CA LYS A 54 -16.32 23.98 -53.23
C LYS A 54 -15.45 25.24 -53.19
N ASP A 55 -15.96 26.39 -53.64
CA ASP A 55 -15.21 27.65 -53.62
C ASP A 55 -15.03 28.21 -52.20
N GLY A 56 -15.75 27.66 -51.22
CA GLY A 56 -15.66 28.03 -49.80
C GLY A 56 -16.33 29.37 -49.46
N LEU A 57 -16.09 29.86 -48.25
CA LEU A 57 -16.65 31.11 -47.76
C LEU A 57 -16.01 32.33 -48.45
N SER A 58 -16.81 33.19 -49.08
CA SER A 58 -16.31 34.44 -49.70
C SER A 58 -15.73 35.38 -48.64
N LYS A 59 -14.40 35.38 -48.47
CA LYS A 59 -13.69 36.21 -47.48
C LYS A 59 -14.08 37.68 -47.56
N SER A 60 -14.12 38.23 -48.78
CA SER A 60 -14.44 39.66 -48.97
C SER A 60 -15.88 40.02 -48.62
N ASP A 61 -16.84 39.08 -48.72
CA ASP A 61 -18.24 39.32 -48.32
C ASP A 61 -18.48 38.98 -46.85
N MET A 62 -17.70 38.04 -46.30
CA MET A 62 -17.65 37.78 -44.87
C MET A 62 -17.11 39.00 -44.10
N GLU A 63 -16.03 39.64 -44.56
CA GLU A 63 -15.53 40.90 -43.99
C GLU A 63 -16.62 42.00 -43.97
N LYS A 64 -17.39 42.15 -45.05
CA LYS A 64 -18.52 43.10 -45.13
C LYS A 64 -19.64 42.73 -44.16
N LEU A 65 -19.91 41.44 -43.94
CA LEU A 65 -20.90 40.93 -43.00
C LEU A 65 -20.46 41.14 -41.54
N THR A 66 -19.20 40.82 -41.22
CA THR A 66 -18.60 41.05 -39.90
C THR A 66 -18.55 42.54 -39.54
N PHE A 67 -18.09 43.39 -40.46
CA PHE A 67 -18.12 44.85 -40.25
C PHE A 67 -19.55 45.36 -40.03
N TYR A 68 -20.54 44.84 -40.77
CA TYR A 68 -21.94 45.21 -40.58
C TYR A 68 -22.52 44.71 -39.26
N ALA A 69 -22.12 43.54 -38.78
CA ALA A 69 -22.54 42.98 -37.49
C ALA A 69 -21.95 43.78 -36.31
N VAL A 70 -20.64 44.06 -36.33
CA VAL A 70 -19.96 44.88 -35.31
C VAL A 70 -20.49 46.32 -35.30
N SER A 71 -20.80 46.89 -36.47
CA SER A 71 -21.36 48.25 -36.60
C SER A 71 -22.86 48.34 -36.27
N ALA A 72 -23.55 47.21 -36.07
CA ALA A 72 -24.98 47.17 -35.76
C ALA A 72 -25.32 45.94 -34.90
N PRO A 73 -24.90 45.92 -33.61
CA PRO A 73 -24.97 44.73 -32.78
C PRO A 73 -26.42 44.27 -32.51
N GLU A 74 -27.40 45.18 -32.58
CA GLU A 74 -28.83 44.87 -32.48
C GLU A 74 -29.41 44.10 -33.68
N LYS A 75 -28.58 43.87 -34.71
CA LYS A 75 -28.90 43.05 -35.88
C LYS A 75 -28.19 41.68 -35.87
N LEU A 76 -27.23 41.47 -34.97
CA LEU A 76 -26.44 40.23 -34.88
C LEU A 76 -27.33 39.01 -34.61
N ASP A 77 -28.26 39.11 -33.67
CA ASP A 77 -29.31 38.11 -33.39
C ASP A 77 -30.06 37.69 -34.69
N ARG A 78 -30.55 38.67 -35.46
CA ARG A 78 -31.30 38.42 -36.71
C ARG A 78 -30.44 37.82 -37.83
N ILE A 79 -29.12 38.05 -37.79
CA ILE A 79 -28.14 37.41 -38.68
C ILE A 79 -27.96 35.94 -38.26
N GLY A 80 -27.71 35.69 -36.97
CA GLY A 80 -27.57 34.34 -36.40
C GLY A 80 -28.80 33.47 -36.63
N ALA A 81 -30.00 33.97 -36.31
CA ALA A 81 -31.26 33.27 -36.53
C ALA A 81 -31.51 32.96 -38.02
N TYR A 82 -31.09 33.82 -38.95
CA TYR A 82 -31.23 33.57 -40.38
C TYR A 82 -30.19 32.58 -40.94
N LEU A 83 -28.94 32.63 -40.44
CA LEU A 83 -27.93 31.60 -40.70
C LEU A 83 -28.40 30.25 -40.17
N ALA A 84 -29.01 30.20 -38.98
CA ALA A 84 -29.58 29.00 -38.40
C ALA A 84 -30.75 28.42 -39.21
N GLU A 85 -31.69 29.27 -39.66
CA GLU A 85 -32.79 28.90 -40.55
C GLU A 85 -32.26 28.37 -41.91
N ARG A 86 -31.11 28.87 -42.39
CA ARG A 86 -30.46 28.41 -43.62
C ARG A 86 -29.75 27.07 -43.43
N LEU A 87 -28.92 26.96 -42.39
CA LEU A 87 -28.14 25.76 -42.05
C LEU A 87 -29.06 24.57 -41.80
N SER A 88 -30.08 24.71 -40.94
CA SER A 88 -31.04 23.65 -40.62
C SER A 88 -31.70 23.07 -41.89
N ARG A 89 -32.02 23.94 -42.85
CA ARG A 89 -32.64 23.58 -44.13
C ARG A 89 -31.67 22.84 -45.05
N ASP A 90 -30.38 23.13 -44.97
CA ASP A 90 -29.34 22.56 -45.83
C ASP A 90 -28.76 21.26 -45.27
N VAL A 91 -28.76 21.07 -43.94
CA VAL A 91 -28.59 19.76 -43.29
C VAL A 91 -29.69 18.79 -43.77
N VAL A 92 -30.97 19.20 -43.67
CA VAL A 92 -32.13 18.39 -44.09
C VAL A 92 -32.17 18.14 -45.62
N ARG A 93 -31.38 18.88 -46.40
CA ARG A 93 -31.24 18.70 -47.86
C ARG A 93 -29.92 18.04 -48.28
N HIS A 94 -29.13 17.54 -47.32
CA HIS A 94 -27.83 16.91 -47.56
C HIS A 94 -26.83 17.81 -48.33
N ARG A 95 -26.92 19.13 -48.16
CA ARG A 95 -26.08 20.13 -48.86
C ARG A 95 -24.88 20.53 -47.99
N TYR A 96 -24.05 19.54 -47.62
CA TYR A 96 -23.05 19.70 -46.56
C TYR A 96 -22.00 20.79 -46.82
N GLY A 97 -21.63 21.09 -48.07
CA GLY A 97 -20.77 22.24 -48.38
C GLY A 97 -21.35 23.59 -47.93
N ASN A 98 -22.67 23.79 -48.07
CA ASN A 98 -23.35 24.98 -47.54
C ASN A 98 -23.35 25.01 -46.01
N VAL A 99 -23.35 23.84 -45.36
CA VAL A 99 -23.35 23.70 -43.91
C VAL A 99 -21.98 24.08 -43.33
N VAL A 100 -20.89 23.67 -43.98
CA VAL A 100 -19.53 24.12 -43.66
C VAL A 100 -19.42 25.64 -43.76
N ILE A 101 -19.77 26.22 -44.91
CA ILE A 101 -19.72 27.69 -45.13
C ILE A 101 -20.59 28.46 -44.12
N ALA A 102 -21.75 27.92 -43.75
CA ALA A 102 -22.61 28.52 -42.74
C ALA A 102 -22.02 28.46 -41.32
N MET A 103 -21.33 27.38 -40.95
CA MET A 103 -20.63 27.29 -39.67
C MET A 103 -19.36 28.15 -39.63
N GLU A 104 -18.57 28.20 -40.70
CA GLU A 104 -17.41 29.10 -40.79
C GLU A 104 -17.81 30.57 -40.62
N ALA A 105 -18.94 30.97 -41.21
CA ALA A 105 -19.50 32.31 -41.05
C ALA A 105 -20.01 32.56 -39.62
N LEU A 106 -20.66 31.58 -38.99
CA LEU A 106 -21.12 31.66 -37.60
C LEU A 106 -19.93 31.76 -36.62
N ASP A 107 -18.89 30.95 -36.82
CA ASP A 107 -17.65 30.98 -36.03
C ASP A 107 -16.94 32.33 -36.16
N GLN A 108 -16.82 32.89 -37.37
CA GLN A 108 -16.19 34.20 -37.57
C GLN A 108 -16.99 35.35 -36.94
N LEU A 109 -18.32 35.28 -36.97
CA LEU A 109 -19.16 36.27 -36.26
C LEU A 109 -19.04 36.12 -34.74
N LEU A 110 -18.98 34.89 -34.23
CA LEU A 110 -18.79 34.62 -32.80
C LEU A 110 -17.44 35.17 -32.30
N MET A 111 -16.35 34.90 -33.02
CA MET A 111 -15.00 35.36 -32.67
C MET A 111 -14.74 36.86 -32.94
N ALA A 112 -15.69 37.59 -33.53
CA ALA A 112 -15.54 39.02 -33.84
C ALA A 112 -16.44 39.94 -32.99
N CYS A 113 -17.48 39.42 -32.34
CA CYS A 113 -18.54 40.22 -31.72
C CYS A 113 -18.61 40.06 -30.19
N HIS A 114 -17.67 40.67 -29.47
CA HIS A 114 -17.58 40.64 -27.99
C HIS A 114 -18.37 41.79 -27.35
N SER A 115 -19.69 41.67 -27.20
CA SER A 115 -20.54 42.70 -26.61
C SER A 115 -21.84 42.12 -26.04
N GLN A 116 -22.52 42.86 -25.15
CA GLN A 116 -23.76 42.39 -24.47
C GLN A 116 -24.87 41.88 -25.42
N SER A 117 -24.86 42.33 -26.68
CA SER A 117 -25.76 41.86 -27.75
C SER A 117 -25.48 40.44 -28.29
N ILE A 118 -24.37 39.82 -27.89
CA ILE A 118 -23.98 38.47 -28.33
C ILE A 118 -24.91 37.39 -27.74
N LYS A 119 -25.46 37.58 -26.54
CA LYS A 119 -26.14 36.51 -25.78
C LYS A 119 -27.31 35.83 -26.53
N PRO A 120 -28.18 36.54 -27.28
CA PRO A 120 -29.19 35.92 -28.15
C PRO A 120 -28.61 35.23 -29.40
N PHE A 121 -27.55 35.79 -29.99
CA PHE A 121 -26.83 35.17 -31.10
C PHE A 121 -26.20 33.84 -30.68
N VAL A 122 -25.65 33.74 -29.46
CA VAL A 122 -25.12 32.47 -28.94
C VAL A 122 -26.22 31.41 -28.74
N GLU A 123 -27.46 31.79 -28.41
CA GLU A 123 -28.57 30.81 -28.37
C GLU A 123 -28.87 30.23 -29.77
N SER A 124 -28.81 31.06 -30.82
CA SER A 124 -28.91 30.59 -32.22
C SER A 124 -27.70 29.73 -32.64
N PHE A 125 -26.48 30.11 -32.25
CA PHE A 125 -25.25 29.37 -32.51
C PHE A 125 -25.28 27.98 -31.86
N LEU A 126 -25.53 27.91 -30.55
CA LEU A 126 -25.57 26.65 -29.80
C LEU A 126 -26.71 25.73 -30.27
N HIS A 127 -27.81 26.28 -30.77
CA HIS A 127 -28.85 25.47 -31.40
C HIS A 127 -28.36 24.80 -32.70
N MET A 128 -27.54 25.48 -33.52
CA MET A 128 -26.97 24.89 -34.74
C MET A 128 -25.87 23.90 -34.44
N VAL A 129 -24.98 24.20 -33.49
CA VAL A 129 -23.99 23.22 -32.99
C VAL A 129 -24.69 21.96 -32.50
N ALA A 130 -25.71 22.09 -31.65
CA ALA A 130 -26.52 20.94 -31.22
C ALA A 130 -27.12 20.17 -32.42
N LYS A 131 -27.62 20.87 -33.45
CA LYS A 131 -28.24 20.23 -34.60
C LYS A 131 -27.24 19.49 -35.52
N LEU A 132 -25.96 19.86 -35.47
CA LEU A 132 -24.88 19.13 -36.15
C LEU A 132 -24.42 17.91 -35.34
N LEU A 133 -24.35 18.03 -34.02
CA LEU A 133 -24.01 16.91 -33.13
C LEU A 133 -25.11 15.83 -33.11
N GLU A 134 -26.38 16.21 -33.28
CA GLU A 134 -27.52 15.30 -33.53
C GLU A 134 -27.44 14.52 -34.86
N SER A 135 -26.53 14.89 -35.78
CA SER A 135 -26.40 14.22 -37.07
C SER A 135 -25.82 12.81 -36.92
N ARG A 136 -26.10 11.95 -37.91
CA ARG A 136 -25.41 10.65 -38.08
C ARG A 136 -24.14 10.77 -38.91
N GLU A 137 -23.92 11.92 -39.55
CA GLU A 137 -22.76 12.18 -40.41
C GLU A 137 -21.53 12.54 -39.58
N PRO A 138 -20.42 11.77 -39.64
CA PRO A 138 -19.22 12.01 -38.82
C PRO A 138 -18.63 13.40 -39.03
N ASP A 139 -18.59 13.86 -40.29
CA ASP A 139 -18.02 15.17 -40.65
C ASP A 139 -18.82 16.34 -40.06
N LEU A 140 -20.15 16.18 -39.93
CA LEU A 140 -21.00 17.18 -39.29
C LEU A 140 -20.84 17.18 -37.76
N GLN A 141 -20.66 16.01 -37.14
CA GLN A 141 -20.33 15.92 -35.71
C GLN A 141 -18.97 16.58 -35.41
N VAL A 142 -17.94 16.29 -36.21
CA VAL A 142 -16.60 16.91 -36.10
C VAL A 142 -16.66 18.42 -36.30
N LEU A 143 -17.40 18.90 -37.31
CA LEU A 143 -17.65 20.34 -37.52
C LEU A 143 -18.33 20.99 -36.31
N GLY A 144 -19.38 20.35 -35.78
CA GLY A 144 -20.09 20.79 -34.58
C GLY A 144 -19.19 20.91 -33.36
N THR A 145 -18.36 19.88 -33.08
CA THR A 145 -17.34 19.93 -32.02
C THR A 145 -16.38 21.09 -32.24
N ASN A 146 -15.82 21.25 -33.44
CA ASN A 146 -14.79 22.27 -33.69
C ASN A 146 -15.33 23.69 -33.47
N SER A 147 -16.58 23.96 -33.85
CA SER A 147 -17.29 25.20 -33.53
C SER A 147 -17.59 25.33 -32.03
N PHE A 148 -18.00 24.25 -31.35
CA PHE A 148 -18.20 24.26 -29.89
C PHE A 148 -16.92 24.59 -29.11
N VAL A 149 -15.78 24.04 -29.53
CA VAL A 149 -14.48 24.29 -28.89
C VAL A 149 -14.05 25.76 -29.07
N LYS A 150 -14.35 26.39 -30.21
CA LYS A 150 -14.15 27.84 -30.39
C LYS A 150 -14.99 28.64 -29.40
N PHE A 151 -16.28 28.31 -29.24
CA PHE A 151 -17.15 28.91 -28.23
C PHE A 151 -16.65 28.70 -26.79
N ALA A 152 -16.17 27.50 -26.46
CA ALA A 152 -15.69 27.15 -25.13
C ALA A 152 -14.46 27.97 -24.68
N ASN A 153 -13.67 28.47 -25.64
CA ASN A 153 -12.51 29.32 -25.39
C ASN A 153 -12.87 30.82 -25.19
N ILE A 154 -14.14 31.22 -25.27
CA ILE A 154 -14.60 32.59 -25.03
C ILE A 154 -14.96 32.75 -23.55
N GLU A 155 -14.37 33.75 -22.88
CA GLU A 155 -14.50 33.93 -21.42
C GLU A 155 -15.87 34.51 -20.97
N GLU A 156 -16.68 35.07 -21.87
CA GLU A 156 -17.96 35.71 -21.51
C GLU A 156 -19.03 34.70 -21.02
N ASP A 157 -19.64 34.97 -19.84
CA ASP A 157 -20.83 34.25 -19.33
C ASP A 157 -21.95 34.18 -20.39
N THR A 158 -22.49 32.96 -20.57
CA THR A 158 -23.54 32.68 -21.56
C THR A 158 -24.67 31.86 -20.92
N PRO A 159 -25.71 32.49 -20.34
CA PRO A 159 -26.81 31.75 -19.69
C PRO A 159 -27.60 30.84 -20.65
N SER A 160 -27.54 31.11 -21.96
CA SER A 160 -28.11 30.26 -23.00
C SER A 160 -27.41 28.90 -23.16
N TYR A 161 -26.16 28.78 -22.70
CA TYR A 161 -25.43 27.51 -22.60
C TYR A 161 -25.98 26.65 -21.46
N HIS A 162 -26.34 27.26 -20.32
CA HIS A 162 -26.78 26.56 -19.11
C HIS A 162 -28.03 25.71 -19.41
N ARG A 163 -28.96 26.27 -20.21
CA ARG A 163 -30.18 25.58 -20.69
C ARG A 163 -29.94 24.35 -21.59
N ARG A 164 -28.72 24.16 -22.10
CA ARG A 164 -28.33 23.08 -23.03
C ARG A 164 -27.15 22.25 -22.52
N TYR A 165 -26.67 22.52 -21.31
CA TYR A 165 -25.50 21.88 -20.71
C TYR A 165 -25.62 20.36 -20.69
N ASP A 166 -26.73 19.83 -20.15
CA ASP A 166 -27.04 18.40 -20.05
C ASP A 166 -27.02 17.70 -21.42
N PHE A 167 -27.50 18.38 -22.45
CA PHE A 167 -27.48 17.90 -23.83
C PHE A 167 -26.04 17.78 -24.35
N PHE A 168 -25.22 18.83 -24.18
CA PHE A 168 -23.83 18.79 -24.64
C PHE A 168 -23.00 17.73 -23.91
N VAL A 169 -23.11 17.65 -22.58
CA VAL A 169 -22.46 16.58 -21.78
C VAL A 169 -22.88 15.20 -22.30
N SER A 170 -24.18 14.97 -22.50
CA SER A 170 -24.69 13.65 -22.91
C SER A 170 -24.32 13.30 -24.34
N GLN A 171 -24.37 14.25 -25.28
CA GLN A 171 -24.09 14.01 -26.69
C GLN A 171 -22.60 13.80 -26.96
N PHE A 172 -21.72 14.62 -26.36
CA PHE A 172 -20.28 14.40 -26.47
C PHE A 172 -19.83 13.10 -25.78
N SER A 173 -20.44 12.73 -24.63
CA SER A 173 -20.19 11.43 -24.00
C SER A 173 -20.63 10.26 -24.91
N ALA A 174 -21.77 10.38 -25.60
CA ALA A 174 -22.20 9.38 -26.58
C ALA A 174 -21.22 9.25 -27.76
N MET A 175 -20.61 10.35 -28.22
CA MET A 175 -19.56 10.33 -29.23
C MET A 175 -18.27 9.65 -28.73
N CYS A 176 -17.89 9.85 -27.46
CA CYS A 176 -16.77 9.14 -26.82
C CYS A 176 -16.96 7.61 -26.79
N HIS A 177 -18.21 7.11 -26.81
CA HIS A 177 -18.52 5.68 -26.88
C HIS A 177 -18.90 5.21 -28.30
N SER A 178 -18.48 5.92 -29.35
CA SER A 178 -18.77 5.53 -30.73
C SER A 178 -18.19 4.15 -31.09
N MET A 179 -19.06 3.32 -31.69
CA MET A 179 -18.79 1.96 -32.16
C MET A 179 -18.93 1.85 -33.69
N HIS A 180 -18.55 2.91 -34.41
CA HIS A 180 -18.59 2.92 -35.88
C HIS A 180 -17.73 1.79 -36.48
N GLU A 181 -18.20 1.19 -37.57
CA GLU A 181 -17.58 0.01 -38.20
C GLU A 181 -16.14 0.30 -38.65
N GLU A 182 -15.95 1.35 -39.46
CA GLU A 182 -14.65 1.83 -39.91
C GLU A 182 -13.83 2.41 -38.73
N PRO A 183 -12.61 1.90 -38.45
CA PRO A 183 -11.79 2.34 -37.31
C PRO A 183 -11.35 3.80 -37.37
N GLU A 184 -11.02 4.33 -38.55
CA GLU A 184 -10.59 5.72 -38.69
C GLU A 184 -11.73 6.69 -38.34
N THR A 185 -12.91 6.49 -38.93
CA THR A 185 -14.10 7.28 -38.58
C THR A 185 -14.54 7.07 -37.13
N ARG A 186 -14.40 5.86 -36.57
CA ARG A 186 -14.62 5.63 -35.12
C ARG A 186 -13.69 6.49 -34.27
N SER A 187 -12.40 6.54 -34.60
CA SER A 187 -11.41 7.38 -33.92
C SER A 187 -11.75 8.87 -34.06
N ARG A 188 -12.05 9.35 -35.28
CA ARG A 188 -12.46 10.74 -35.57
C ARG A 188 -13.66 11.19 -34.72
N ILE A 189 -14.70 10.35 -34.59
CA ILE A 189 -15.88 10.65 -33.76
C ILE A 189 -15.52 10.70 -32.27
N ARG A 190 -14.71 9.77 -31.78
CA ARG A 190 -14.27 9.72 -30.37
C ARG A 190 -13.40 10.92 -30.00
N VAL A 191 -12.42 11.27 -30.84
CA VAL A 191 -11.61 12.51 -30.72
C VAL A 191 -12.51 13.75 -30.68
N ALA A 192 -13.54 13.81 -31.52
CA ALA A 192 -14.52 14.90 -31.50
C ALA A 192 -15.41 14.90 -30.23
N GLY A 193 -15.71 13.74 -29.65
CA GLY A 193 -16.37 13.63 -28.36
C GLY A 193 -15.48 14.19 -27.24
N ILE A 194 -14.24 13.72 -27.15
CA ILE A 194 -13.28 14.10 -26.10
C ILE A 194 -12.95 15.60 -26.16
N ARG A 195 -12.67 16.15 -27.35
CA ARG A 195 -12.48 17.61 -27.54
C ARG A 195 -13.72 18.40 -27.13
N GLY A 196 -14.92 17.87 -27.40
CA GLY A 196 -16.19 18.44 -26.93
C GLY A 196 -16.28 18.49 -25.41
N LEU A 197 -16.02 17.36 -24.73
CA LEU A 197 -15.98 17.30 -23.27
C LEU A 197 -14.90 18.20 -22.66
N GLN A 198 -13.72 18.31 -23.28
CA GLN A 198 -12.68 19.24 -22.84
C GLN A 198 -13.13 20.71 -22.95
N GLY A 199 -13.86 21.06 -24.02
CA GLY A 199 -14.53 22.36 -24.14
C GLY A 199 -15.58 22.59 -23.04
N VAL A 200 -16.38 21.57 -22.72
CA VAL A 200 -17.35 21.62 -21.60
C VAL A 200 -16.63 21.92 -20.28
N VAL A 201 -15.59 21.15 -19.94
CA VAL A 201 -14.79 21.32 -18.72
C VAL A 201 -14.19 22.73 -18.65
N ARG A 202 -13.58 23.22 -19.74
CA ARG A 202 -13.01 24.58 -19.80
C ARG A 202 -14.05 25.65 -19.54
N LYS A 203 -15.20 25.60 -20.23
CA LYS A 203 -16.23 26.63 -20.12
C LYS A 203 -16.83 26.68 -18.71
N THR A 204 -17.09 25.53 -18.08
CA THR A 204 -17.76 25.48 -16.75
C THR A 204 -16.95 26.03 -15.58
N VAL A 205 -15.62 26.14 -15.69
CA VAL A 205 -14.77 26.32 -14.50
C VAL A 205 -14.58 27.79 -14.12
N ASN A 206 -14.77 28.70 -15.07
CA ASN A 206 -14.69 30.15 -14.87
C ASN A 206 -16.09 30.80 -14.73
N ASP A 207 -17.14 29.98 -14.58
CA ASP A 207 -18.55 30.35 -14.77
C ASP A 207 -19.39 29.91 -13.55
N GLU A 208 -20.63 30.39 -13.41
CA GLU A 208 -21.52 30.04 -12.29
C GLU A 208 -21.83 28.52 -12.24
N LEU A 209 -21.62 27.82 -13.37
CA LEU A 209 -21.72 26.36 -13.50
C LEU A 209 -20.61 25.57 -12.77
N GLN A 210 -19.61 26.21 -12.14
CA GLN A 210 -18.48 25.51 -11.50
C GLN A 210 -18.94 24.49 -10.43
N ALA A 211 -20.06 24.75 -9.75
CA ALA A 211 -20.64 23.79 -8.81
C ALA A 211 -21.37 22.63 -9.53
N ILE A 212 -22.11 22.94 -10.58
CA ILE A 212 -23.00 22.01 -11.29
C ILE A 212 -22.23 20.91 -12.01
N ILE A 213 -21.06 21.19 -12.60
CA ILE A 213 -20.27 20.14 -13.28
C ILE A 213 -19.93 18.95 -12.36
N TRP A 214 -19.78 19.16 -11.05
CA TRP A 214 -19.47 18.10 -10.08
C TRP A 214 -20.68 17.32 -9.57
N GLU A 215 -21.89 17.59 -10.07
CA GLU A 215 -23.05 16.76 -9.76
C GLU A 215 -22.91 15.36 -10.36
N PRO A 216 -23.35 14.28 -9.67
CA PRO A 216 -23.20 12.91 -10.14
C PRO A 216 -23.74 12.68 -11.56
N GLN A 217 -24.86 13.31 -11.91
CA GLN A 217 -25.49 13.20 -13.24
C GLN A 217 -24.63 13.63 -14.44
N HIS A 218 -23.54 14.37 -14.20
CA HIS A 218 -22.52 14.71 -15.20
C HIS A 218 -21.22 13.93 -14.97
N MET A 219 -20.76 13.78 -13.73
CA MET A 219 -19.55 13.01 -13.40
C MET A 219 -19.66 11.54 -13.83
N ASP A 220 -20.82 10.91 -13.64
CA ASP A 220 -21.13 9.53 -14.06
C ASP A 220 -21.18 9.36 -15.60
N LYS A 221 -21.02 10.43 -16.38
CA LYS A 221 -20.88 10.42 -17.85
C LYS A 221 -19.46 10.84 -18.27
N LEU A 222 -18.98 11.95 -17.73
CA LEU A 222 -17.68 12.55 -18.03
C LEU A 222 -16.53 11.58 -17.71
N ILE A 223 -16.51 11.03 -16.51
CA ILE A 223 -15.41 10.19 -16.04
C ILE A 223 -15.37 8.85 -16.81
N PRO A 224 -16.46 8.07 -16.96
CA PRO A 224 -16.43 6.84 -17.77
C PRO A 224 -16.13 7.07 -19.25
N SER A 225 -16.53 8.22 -19.83
CA SER A 225 -16.19 8.56 -21.23
C SER A 225 -14.69 8.70 -21.46
N MET A 226 -13.97 9.28 -20.49
CA MET A 226 -12.51 9.42 -20.54
C MET A 226 -11.82 8.08 -20.30
N LEU A 227 -12.21 7.37 -19.23
CA LEU A 227 -11.61 6.08 -18.87
C LEU A 227 -11.78 5.03 -19.99
N PHE A 228 -12.94 4.96 -20.63
CA PHE A 228 -13.18 4.05 -21.76
C PHE A 228 -12.21 4.31 -22.94
N ASN A 229 -11.94 5.58 -23.27
CA ASN A 229 -10.99 5.91 -24.35
C ASN A 229 -9.51 5.77 -23.91
N MET A 230 -9.23 5.74 -22.61
CA MET A 230 -7.91 5.39 -22.08
C MET A 230 -7.69 3.86 -22.03
N GLN A 231 -8.76 3.06 -21.89
CA GLN A 231 -8.69 1.60 -21.79
C GLN A 231 -8.34 0.95 -23.13
N ASP A 232 -9.02 1.35 -24.22
CA ASP A 232 -8.88 0.77 -25.58
C ASP A 232 -7.42 0.82 -26.14
N ALA A 233 -6.50 1.54 -25.48
CA ALA A 233 -5.07 1.53 -25.77
C ALA A 233 -4.38 0.18 -25.47
N GLN A 234 -4.73 -0.47 -24.35
CA GLN A 234 -3.98 -1.62 -23.81
C GLN A 234 -4.22 -2.91 -24.61
N ASP A 235 -5.38 -3.01 -25.28
CA ASP A 235 -5.70 -4.09 -26.21
C ASP A 235 -5.00 -3.94 -27.58
N LEU A 236 -4.43 -2.77 -27.89
CA LEU A 236 -3.70 -2.53 -29.15
C LEU A 236 -2.20 -2.85 -29.04
N ASP A 237 -1.54 -2.36 -27.99
CA ASP A 237 -0.09 -2.60 -27.74
C ASP A 237 0.26 -4.09 -27.55
N SER A 238 -0.72 -4.92 -27.18
CA SER A 238 -0.53 -6.35 -26.91
C SER A 238 -0.62 -7.25 -28.15
N LEU A 239 -1.05 -6.74 -29.32
CA LEU A 239 -1.38 -7.57 -30.49
C LEU A 239 -0.78 -7.14 -31.83
N HIS A 240 -0.17 -5.96 -31.96
CA HIS A 240 0.41 -5.52 -33.24
C HIS A 240 1.74 -4.77 -33.09
N PRO A 241 2.74 -4.99 -33.99
CA PRO A 241 3.89 -4.11 -34.09
C PRO A 241 3.43 -2.72 -34.61
N PRO A 242 4.13 -1.63 -34.26
CA PRO A 242 3.74 -0.28 -34.64
C PRO A 242 3.70 -0.12 -36.17
N PRO A 243 2.67 0.55 -36.72
CA PRO A 243 2.59 0.79 -38.16
C PRO A 243 3.76 1.67 -38.64
N PRO A 244 4.17 1.56 -39.92
CA PRO A 244 5.18 2.45 -40.48
C PRO A 244 4.68 3.91 -40.43
N PRO A 245 5.55 4.89 -40.17
CA PRO A 245 5.15 6.29 -40.06
C PRO A 245 4.54 6.79 -41.37
N SER A 246 3.34 7.36 -41.27
CA SER A 246 2.65 8.03 -42.36
C SER A 246 3.34 9.36 -42.72
N PRO A 247 3.18 9.89 -43.96
CA PRO A 247 3.96 11.05 -44.41
C PRO A 247 3.48 12.41 -43.92
N ASP A 248 2.25 12.52 -43.38
CA ASP A 248 1.64 13.77 -42.94
C ASP A 248 1.77 13.96 -41.41
N PRO A 249 2.54 14.95 -40.93
CA PRO A 249 2.74 15.18 -39.50
C PRO A 249 1.64 16.01 -38.81
N ASP A 250 0.71 16.60 -39.58
CA ASP A 250 -0.32 17.50 -39.06
C ASP A 250 -1.63 16.75 -38.69
N HIS A 251 -1.85 16.59 -37.38
CA HIS A 251 -3.14 16.29 -36.74
C HIS A 251 -3.86 14.97 -37.07
N GLN A 252 -3.26 13.84 -36.69
CA GLN A 252 -4.05 12.72 -36.15
C GLN A 252 -3.76 12.57 -34.65
N GLU A 253 -4.43 13.39 -33.84
CA GLU A 253 -4.33 13.36 -32.37
C GLU A 253 -4.88 12.03 -31.83
N ASP A 254 -4.09 11.37 -30.98
CA ASP A 254 -4.46 10.13 -30.33
C ASP A 254 -5.61 10.35 -29.32
N PRO A 255 -6.76 9.66 -29.44
CA PRO A 255 -7.85 9.74 -28.46
C PRO A 255 -7.41 9.35 -27.04
N VAL A 256 -6.40 8.48 -26.87
CA VAL A 256 -5.90 8.05 -25.56
C VAL A 256 -5.23 9.24 -24.83
N VAL A 257 -4.30 9.92 -25.51
CA VAL A 257 -3.58 11.09 -24.99
C VAL A 257 -4.54 12.26 -24.74
N LEU A 258 -5.53 12.46 -25.62
CA LEU A 258 -6.57 13.47 -25.40
C LEU A 258 -7.47 13.13 -24.20
N ALA A 259 -7.85 11.87 -24.01
CA ALA A 259 -8.67 11.44 -22.88
C ALA A 259 -7.92 11.60 -21.55
N GLU A 260 -6.64 11.19 -21.48
CA GLU A 260 -5.80 11.45 -20.31
C GLU A 260 -5.65 12.95 -20.06
N SER A 261 -5.37 13.76 -21.09
CA SER A 261 -5.24 15.21 -20.96
C SER A 261 -6.52 15.86 -20.41
N CYS A 262 -7.69 15.45 -20.90
CA CYS A 262 -8.98 15.94 -20.42
C CYS A 262 -9.29 15.49 -18.98
N PHE A 263 -8.95 14.25 -18.63
CA PHE A 263 -9.10 13.70 -17.28
C PHE A 263 -8.21 14.44 -16.27
N ARG A 264 -6.94 14.69 -16.62
CA ARG A 264 -6.03 15.55 -15.86
C ARG A 264 -6.56 16.99 -15.73
N GLU A 265 -7.06 17.55 -16.83
CA GLU A 265 -7.56 18.93 -16.87
C GLU A 265 -8.76 19.12 -15.93
N LEU A 266 -9.69 18.15 -15.90
CA LEU A 266 -10.82 18.12 -14.97
C LEU A 266 -10.36 17.94 -13.51
N LEU A 267 -9.56 16.91 -13.22
CA LEU A 267 -9.15 16.55 -11.85
C LEU A 267 -8.27 17.62 -11.18
N GLY A 268 -7.45 18.35 -11.95
CA GLY A 268 -6.66 19.47 -11.44
C GLY A 268 -7.49 20.64 -10.89
N ARG A 269 -8.80 20.63 -11.12
CA ARG A 269 -9.77 21.63 -10.63
C ARG A 269 -10.69 21.10 -9.53
N ALA A 270 -10.49 19.84 -9.08
CA ALA A 270 -11.32 19.22 -8.05
C ALA A 270 -10.98 19.76 -6.64
N ALA A 271 -11.88 20.58 -6.09
CA ALA A 271 -11.82 21.01 -4.69
C ALA A 271 -12.25 19.88 -3.73
N TYR A 272 -11.83 19.97 -2.46
CA TYR A 272 -12.09 18.98 -1.39
C TYR A 272 -13.50 18.37 -1.40
N GLY A 273 -14.56 19.20 -1.35
CA GLY A 273 -15.95 18.73 -1.28
C GLY A 273 -16.43 17.95 -2.51
N ASN A 274 -15.75 18.12 -3.65
CA ASN A 274 -16.12 17.49 -4.92
C ASN A 274 -15.32 16.20 -5.18
N MET A 275 -14.28 15.92 -4.38
CA MET A 275 -13.39 14.77 -4.55
C MET A 275 -14.13 13.43 -4.53
N ASN A 276 -15.17 13.32 -3.69
CA ASN A 276 -16.04 12.15 -3.67
C ASN A 276 -16.65 11.86 -5.05
N ASN A 277 -17.20 12.89 -5.69
CA ASN A 277 -17.90 12.79 -6.97
C ASN A 277 -16.93 12.64 -8.16
N ALA A 278 -15.66 13.05 -7.99
CA ALA A 278 -14.60 12.85 -8.97
C ALA A 278 -14.07 11.40 -8.97
N VAL A 279 -13.86 10.81 -7.78
CA VAL A 279 -13.21 9.48 -7.63
C VAL A 279 -14.21 8.32 -7.64
N ARG A 280 -15.43 8.51 -7.12
CA ARG A 280 -16.45 7.44 -7.08
C ARG A 280 -16.79 6.85 -8.46
N PRO A 281 -16.96 7.63 -9.54
CA PRO A 281 -17.22 7.06 -10.87
C PRO A 281 -16.04 6.26 -11.41
N VAL A 282 -14.79 6.58 -11.02
CA VAL A 282 -13.60 5.81 -11.38
C VAL A 282 -13.67 4.42 -10.75
N LEU A 283 -13.93 4.33 -9.45
CA LEU A 283 -14.09 3.06 -8.74
C LEU A 283 -15.19 2.20 -9.37
N VAL A 284 -16.39 2.78 -9.56
CA VAL A 284 -17.54 2.09 -10.17
C VAL A 284 -17.25 1.63 -11.60
N HIS A 285 -16.50 2.39 -12.39
CA HIS A 285 -16.07 1.98 -13.72
C HIS A 285 -15.10 0.79 -13.66
N LEU A 286 -14.08 0.83 -12.79
CA LEU A 286 -13.14 -0.28 -12.60
C LEU A 286 -13.85 -1.57 -12.13
N ASP A 287 -14.85 -1.46 -11.24
CA ASP A 287 -15.65 -2.60 -10.79
C ASP A 287 -16.48 -3.20 -11.94
N ASN A 288 -17.27 -2.36 -12.64
CA ASN A 288 -18.17 -2.81 -13.70
C ASN A 288 -17.40 -3.45 -14.88
N HIS A 289 -16.26 -2.86 -15.26
CA HIS A 289 -15.42 -3.35 -16.35
C HIS A 289 -14.38 -4.38 -15.89
N HIS A 290 -14.39 -4.79 -14.61
CA HIS A 290 -13.53 -5.82 -14.01
C HIS A 290 -12.02 -5.51 -14.04
N LEU A 291 -11.65 -4.22 -14.14
CA LEU A 291 -10.29 -3.70 -14.39
C LEU A 291 -9.37 -3.70 -13.14
N TRP A 292 -9.58 -4.66 -12.25
CA TRP A 292 -8.76 -4.93 -11.06
C TRP A 292 -7.90 -6.20 -11.19
N ASP A 293 -8.12 -7.03 -12.21
CA ASP A 293 -7.27 -8.18 -12.59
C ASP A 293 -7.23 -8.32 -14.13
N PRO A 294 -6.17 -7.84 -14.83
CA PRO A 294 -4.98 -7.17 -14.29
C PRO A 294 -5.28 -5.78 -13.71
N ASN A 295 -4.42 -5.30 -12.81
CA ASN A 295 -4.59 -4.04 -12.08
C ASN A 295 -3.87 -2.83 -12.70
N GLU A 296 -3.18 -3.01 -13.84
CA GLU A 296 -2.31 -1.99 -14.44
C GLU A 296 -3.07 -0.72 -14.83
N PHE A 297 -4.26 -0.87 -15.42
CA PHE A 297 -5.14 0.25 -15.75
C PHE A 297 -5.60 1.00 -14.49
N ALA A 298 -6.05 0.29 -13.45
CA ALA A 298 -6.45 0.89 -12.18
C ALA A 298 -5.30 1.68 -11.53
N VAL A 299 -4.08 1.12 -11.53
CA VAL A 299 -2.86 1.80 -11.07
C VAL A 299 -2.57 3.05 -11.89
N SER A 300 -2.68 2.99 -13.22
CA SER A 300 -2.49 4.16 -14.09
C SER A 300 -3.50 5.27 -13.79
N CYS A 301 -4.80 4.93 -13.72
CA CYS A 301 -5.87 5.87 -13.40
C CYS A 301 -5.66 6.58 -12.06
N PHE A 302 -5.33 5.83 -11.00
CA PHE A 302 -5.06 6.44 -9.69
C PHE A 302 -3.74 7.21 -9.63
N ARG A 303 -2.71 6.81 -10.39
CA ARG A 303 -1.49 7.60 -10.57
C ARG A 303 -1.78 8.94 -11.27
N ILE A 304 -2.65 8.95 -12.28
CA ILE A 304 -3.11 10.17 -12.96
C ILE A 304 -3.88 11.08 -11.99
N ILE A 305 -4.80 10.53 -11.20
CA ILE A 305 -5.55 11.27 -10.16
C ILE A 305 -4.59 11.93 -9.18
N MET A 306 -3.68 11.17 -8.57
CA MET A 306 -2.80 11.65 -7.51
C MET A 306 -1.76 12.69 -7.97
N TYR A 307 -1.42 12.72 -9.26
CA TYR A 307 -0.57 13.77 -9.84
C TYR A 307 -1.33 15.01 -10.33
N SER A 308 -2.66 14.92 -10.52
CA SER A 308 -3.47 16.05 -10.99
C SER A 308 -4.06 16.85 -9.83
N ILE A 309 -4.51 16.18 -8.76
CA ILE A 309 -5.12 16.84 -7.60
C ILE A 309 -4.09 17.65 -6.79
N GLN A 310 -4.58 18.64 -6.04
CA GLN A 310 -3.76 19.34 -5.05
C GLN A 310 -3.35 18.39 -3.93
N ALA A 311 -2.08 18.44 -3.51
CA ALA A 311 -1.51 17.52 -2.50
C ALA A 311 -2.32 17.47 -1.19
N GLN A 312 -2.91 18.60 -0.77
CA GLN A 312 -3.80 18.67 0.41
C GLN A 312 -5.04 17.77 0.34
N HIS A 313 -5.50 17.37 -0.85
CA HIS A 313 -6.68 16.50 -1.04
C HIS A 313 -6.32 15.00 -1.22
N SER A 314 -5.02 14.67 -1.31
CA SER A 314 -4.52 13.28 -1.47
C SER A 314 -5.10 12.31 -0.44
N HIS A 315 -5.21 12.72 0.82
CA HIS A 315 -5.75 11.91 1.90
C HIS A 315 -7.21 11.48 1.62
N HIS A 316 -8.03 12.29 0.97
CA HIS A 316 -9.42 11.96 0.66
C HIS A 316 -9.51 10.87 -0.43
N VAL A 317 -8.60 10.87 -1.41
CA VAL A 317 -8.53 9.81 -2.42
C VAL A 317 -8.08 8.49 -1.78
N ILE A 318 -7.08 8.53 -0.90
CA ILE A 318 -6.63 7.38 -0.10
C ILE A 318 -7.80 6.83 0.72
N GLN A 319 -8.57 7.69 1.39
CA GLN A 319 -9.78 7.28 2.14
C GLN A 319 -10.81 6.58 1.26
N GLN A 320 -11.05 7.06 0.04
CA GLN A 320 -12.00 6.38 -0.85
C GLN A 320 -11.50 5.01 -1.30
N VAL A 321 -10.20 4.82 -1.55
CA VAL A 321 -9.61 3.50 -1.84
C VAL A 321 -9.68 2.57 -0.63
N LEU A 322 -9.45 3.08 0.59
CA LEU A 322 -9.62 2.31 1.84
C LEU A 322 -11.07 1.83 2.02
N ASN A 323 -12.04 2.72 1.85
CA ASN A 323 -13.46 2.38 1.92
C ASN A 323 -13.89 1.42 0.80
N HIS A 324 -13.24 1.48 -0.37
CA HIS A 324 -13.44 0.51 -1.45
C HIS A 324 -12.96 -0.89 -1.04
N LEU A 325 -11.74 -1.00 -0.50
CA LEU A 325 -11.21 -2.27 0.02
C LEU A 325 -12.11 -2.85 1.12
N ASP A 326 -12.61 -2.00 2.01
CA ASP A 326 -13.49 -2.39 3.12
C ASP A 326 -14.85 -2.94 2.65
N THR A 327 -15.45 -2.30 1.64
CA THR A 327 -16.70 -2.79 1.02
C THR A 327 -16.49 -4.03 0.15
N HIS A 328 -15.31 -4.18 -0.45
CA HIS A 328 -14.94 -5.28 -1.35
C HIS A 328 -14.17 -6.42 -0.64
N GLY A 329 -14.17 -6.45 0.69
CA GLY A 329 -13.45 -7.42 1.54
C GLY A 329 -13.86 -8.89 1.37
N ARG A 330 -14.84 -9.20 0.52
CA ARG A 330 -15.28 -10.56 0.16
C ARG A 330 -15.10 -10.91 -1.33
N ASN A 331 -14.55 -10.00 -2.14
CA ASN A 331 -14.31 -10.24 -3.56
C ASN A 331 -13.14 -11.22 -3.75
N THR A 332 -12.89 -11.63 -5.00
CA THR A 332 -11.79 -12.55 -5.32
C THR A 332 -10.45 -12.02 -4.78
N PRO A 333 -9.51 -12.91 -4.39
CA PRO A 333 -8.23 -12.48 -3.85
C PRO A 333 -7.47 -11.53 -4.79
N ARG A 334 -7.56 -11.76 -6.11
CA ARG A 334 -6.95 -10.89 -7.11
C ARG A 334 -7.53 -9.47 -7.12
N VAL A 335 -8.85 -9.29 -7.06
CA VAL A 335 -9.47 -7.96 -7.00
C VAL A 335 -9.05 -7.23 -5.72
N ARG A 336 -9.02 -7.91 -4.57
CA ARG A 336 -8.51 -7.33 -3.31
C ARG A 336 -7.03 -6.94 -3.41
N ALA A 337 -6.19 -7.77 -4.02
CA ALA A 337 -4.78 -7.44 -4.27
C ALA A 337 -4.61 -6.25 -5.25
N GLY A 338 -5.49 -6.14 -6.26
CA GLY A 338 -5.56 -4.99 -7.17
C GLY A 338 -5.84 -3.68 -6.44
N ILE A 339 -6.85 -3.65 -5.57
CA ILE A 339 -7.18 -2.48 -4.74
C ILE A 339 -6.03 -2.13 -3.78
N VAL A 340 -5.38 -3.14 -3.18
CA VAL A 340 -4.20 -2.94 -2.31
C VAL A 340 -2.99 -2.38 -3.09
N GLN A 341 -2.75 -2.80 -4.34
CA GLN A 341 -1.68 -2.23 -5.16
C GLN A 341 -1.95 -0.77 -5.55
N VAL A 342 -3.22 -0.40 -5.81
CA VAL A 342 -3.62 1.01 -5.98
C VAL A 342 -3.42 1.81 -4.69
N LEU A 343 -3.71 1.23 -3.53
CA LEU A 343 -3.47 1.85 -2.22
C LEU A 343 -1.97 2.06 -1.96
N LEU A 344 -1.10 1.12 -2.36
CA LEU A 344 0.35 1.26 -2.31
C LEU A 344 0.82 2.47 -3.13
N GLU A 345 0.44 2.54 -4.40
CA GLU A 345 0.85 3.60 -5.33
C GLU A 345 0.33 4.99 -4.90
N THR A 346 -0.94 5.10 -4.50
CA THR A 346 -1.54 6.38 -4.08
C THR A 346 -0.86 6.94 -2.83
N VAL A 347 -0.65 6.12 -1.80
CA VAL A 347 0.03 6.55 -0.57
C VAL A 347 1.53 6.77 -0.82
N ALA A 348 2.19 6.02 -1.71
CA ALA A 348 3.59 6.24 -2.07
C ALA A 348 3.82 7.59 -2.77
N ILE A 349 2.85 8.07 -3.55
CA ILE A 349 2.86 9.44 -4.10
C ILE A 349 2.63 10.46 -2.98
N ALA A 350 1.61 10.26 -2.14
CA ALA A 350 1.24 11.20 -1.08
C ALA A 350 2.32 11.35 0.01
N ALA A 351 3.04 10.28 0.36
CA ALA A 351 4.02 10.25 1.46
C ALA A 351 5.12 11.32 1.34
N LYS A 352 5.36 11.81 0.12
CA LYS A 352 6.31 12.92 -0.18
C LYS A 352 5.82 14.30 0.29
N GLY A 353 4.55 14.43 0.69
CA GLY A 353 3.85 15.71 0.91
C GLY A 353 3.16 15.90 2.27
N SER A 354 3.49 15.09 3.28
CA SER A 354 2.87 15.02 4.64
C SER A 354 1.54 14.25 4.72
N VAL A 355 1.57 13.09 5.39
CA VAL A 355 0.43 12.15 5.51
C VAL A 355 0.33 11.53 6.93
N GLY A 356 0.81 12.25 7.95
CA GLY A 356 0.97 11.72 9.32
C GLY A 356 -0.24 10.96 9.90
N PRO A 357 -1.47 11.53 9.87
CA PRO A 357 -2.65 10.85 10.41
C PRO A 357 -3.11 9.67 9.57
N THR A 358 -3.25 9.85 8.25
CA THR A 358 -3.88 8.86 7.35
C THR A 358 -3.04 7.60 7.19
N VAL A 359 -1.72 7.68 7.36
CA VAL A 359 -0.84 6.49 7.34
C VAL A 359 -1.25 5.47 8.42
N LEU A 360 -1.59 5.89 9.64
CA LEU A 360 -2.04 4.97 10.70
C LEU A 360 -3.36 4.28 10.36
N GLU A 361 -4.26 4.97 9.67
CA GLU A 361 -5.54 4.41 9.25
C GLU A 361 -5.40 3.44 8.07
N VAL A 362 -4.51 3.77 7.13
CA VAL A 362 -4.04 2.84 6.08
C VAL A 362 -3.48 1.56 6.69
N PHE A 363 -2.60 1.68 7.70
CA PHE A 363 -2.08 0.51 8.44
C PHE A 363 -3.21 -0.28 9.11
N ASN A 364 -4.06 0.34 9.93
CA ASN A 364 -5.11 -0.38 10.65
C ASN A 364 -6.07 -1.13 9.71
N THR A 365 -6.44 -0.52 8.57
CA THR A 365 -7.27 -1.18 7.55
C THR A 365 -6.51 -2.31 6.85
N LEU A 366 -5.24 -2.13 6.47
CA LEU A 366 -4.42 -3.20 5.90
C LEU A 366 -4.24 -4.38 6.87
N LEU A 367 -3.99 -4.13 8.15
CA LEU A 367 -3.85 -5.16 9.18
C LEU A 367 -5.18 -5.92 9.43
N LYS A 368 -6.32 -5.22 9.34
CA LYS A 368 -7.67 -5.80 9.33
C LYS A 368 -7.88 -6.72 8.12
N HIS A 369 -7.52 -6.30 6.91
CA HIS A 369 -7.67 -7.12 5.70
C HIS A 369 -6.68 -8.28 5.63
N LEU A 370 -5.45 -8.12 6.16
CA LEU A 370 -4.50 -9.22 6.34
C LEU A 370 -5.10 -10.30 7.24
N ARG A 371 -5.69 -9.90 8.37
CA ARG A 371 -6.42 -10.82 9.25
C ARG A 371 -7.57 -11.52 8.53
N ILE A 372 -8.41 -10.79 7.80
CA ILE A 372 -9.54 -11.37 7.04
C ILE A 372 -9.01 -12.42 6.04
N SER A 373 -7.92 -12.14 5.34
CA SER A 373 -7.31 -13.05 4.37
C SER A 373 -6.72 -14.32 5.01
N VAL A 374 -6.13 -14.22 6.21
CA VAL A 374 -5.66 -15.39 6.98
C VAL A 374 -6.83 -16.17 7.59
N ASP A 375 -7.85 -15.48 8.15
CA ASP A 375 -9.07 -16.10 8.67
C ASP A 375 -9.85 -16.83 7.53
N LEU A 376 -9.71 -16.41 6.27
CA LEU A 376 -10.21 -17.10 5.07
C LEU A 376 -9.37 -18.32 4.68
N GLU A 377 -8.02 -18.22 4.60
CA GLU A 377 -7.15 -19.37 4.29
C GLU A 377 -7.31 -20.51 5.32
N LEU A 378 -7.45 -20.17 6.60
CA LEU A 378 -7.72 -21.13 7.67
C LEU A 378 -9.16 -21.70 7.63
N GLY A 379 -10.11 -20.98 7.03
CA GLY A 379 -11.52 -21.36 6.96
C GLY A 379 -11.85 -22.44 5.92
N GLU A 380 -10.97 -22.71 4.96
CA GLU A 380 -11.27 -23.63 3.84
C GLU A 380 -11.04 -25.13 4.16
N GLY A 381 -10.52 -25.46 5.35
CA GLY A 381 -10.32 -26.84 5.81
C GLY A 381 -11.25 -27.27 6.97
N PRO A 382 -11.65 -28.56 7.09
CA PRO A 382 -11.58 -29.67 6.13
C PRO A 382 -12.94 -30.02 5.49
N ARG A 383 -14.01 -29.26 5.75
CA ARG A 383 -15.42 -29.69 5.55
C ARG A 383 -15.86 -29.92 4.09
N ARG A 384 -15.02 -29.63 3.09
CA ARG A 384 -15.26 -29.95 1.67
C ARG A 384 -14.43 -31.14 1.13
N ALA A 385 -13.49 -31.67 1.91
CA ALA A 385 -12.61 -32.75 1.45
C ALA A 385 -13.33 -34.11 1.23
N SER A 386 -14.51 -34.31 1.82
CA SER A 386 -15.23 -35.59 1.81
C SER A 386 -15.98 -35.94 0.51
N ALA A 387 -15.79 -35.18 -0.58
CA ALA A 387 -16.58 -35.32 -1.81
C ALA A 387 -15.76 -35.32 -3.12
N ALA A 388 -14.43 -35.15 -3.07
CA ALA A 388 -13.55 -35.15 -4.24
C ALA A 388 -12.60 -36.36 -4.21
N SER A 389 -12.59 -37.15 -5.29
CA SER A 389 -11.81 -38.38 -5.40
C SER A 389 -10.29 -38.14 -5.41
N ALA A 390 -9.56 -38.91 -4.62
CA ALA A 390 -8.11 -38.79 -4.48
C ALA A 390 -7.34 -39.10 -5.78
N SER A 391 -6.82 -38.05 -6.43
CA SER A 391 -5.75 -38.14 -7.44
C SER A 391 -5.06 -36.77 -7.58
N SER A 392 -3.83 -36.75 -8.10
CA SER A 392 -2.97 -35.55 -8.26
C SER A 392 -2.54 -34.85 -6.96
N GLY A 393 -1.49 -35.38 -6.33
CA GLY A 393 -0.79 -34.70 -5.23
C GLY A 393 0.03 -33.49 -5.68
N ARG A 394 -0.60 -32.31 -5.69
CA ARG A 394 0.05 -31.02 -5.43
C ARG A 394 -0.87 -30.24 -4.51
N PHE A 395 -0.36 -29.74 -3.38
CA PHE A 395 -1.13 -28.83 -2.54
C PHE A 395 -1.43 -27.57 -3.37
N LYS A 396 -2.71 -27.24 -3.52
CA LYS A 396 -3.13 -26.04 -4.23
C LYS A 396 -2.86 -24.86 -3.30
N GLU A 397 -1.92 -24.00 -3.64
CA GLU A 397 -1.63 -22.80 -2.85
C GLU A 397 -2.89 -21.92 -2.76
N SER A 398 -3.17 -21.39 -1.57
CA SER A 398 -4.34 -20.53 -1.39
C SER A 398 -4.13 -19.20 -2.12
N GLU A 399 -5.10 -18.83 -2.95
CA GLU A 399 -5.09 -17.56 -3.68
C GLU A 399 -5.13 -16.34 -2.72
N GLU A 400 -5.57 -16.54 -1.47
CA GLU A 400 -5.44 -15.54 -0.38
C GLU A 400 -3.99 -15.09 -0.15
N ARG A 401 -2.99 -15.95 -0.39
CA ARG A 401 -1.57 -15.60 -0.27
C ARG A 401 -1.16 -14.42 -1.16
N ILE A 402 -1.88 -14.20 -2.27
CA ILE A 402 -1.67 -13.04 -3.15
C ILE A 402 -2.08 -11.74 -2.44
N VAL A 403 -3.22 -11.76 -1.73
CA VAL A 403 -3.70 -10.62 -0.89
C VAL A 403 -2.76 -10.38 0.26
N GLN A 404 -2.38 -11.45 0.99
CA GLN A 404 -1.43 -11.35 2.10
C GLN A 404 -0.10 -10.73 1.65
N ASN A 405 0.45 -11.17 0.52
CA ASN A 405 1.70 -10.62 -0.02
C ASN A 405 1.58 -9.17 -0.47
N ALA A 406 0.51 -8.79 -1.18
CA ALA A 406 0.25 -7.40 -1.55
C ALA A 406 0.15 -6.51 -0.29
N ILE A 407 -0.57 -6.97 0.74
CA ILE A 407 -0.73 -6.23 1.99
C ILE A 407 0.60 -6.13 2.76
N ILE A 408 1.36 -7.21 2.91
CA ILE A 408 2.65 -7.22 3.62
C ILE A 408 3.69 -6.34 2.90
N GLN A 409 3.74 -6.38 1.56
CA GLN A 409 4.59 -5.48 0.77
C GLN A 409 4.23 -4.01 1.00
N THR A 410 2.92 -3.71 1.02
CA THR A 410 2.39 -2.36 1.22
C THR A 410 2.71 -1.83 2.62
N ILE A 411 2.45 -2.65 3.64
CA ILE A 411 2.80 -2.42 5.05
C ILE A 411 4.31 -2.19 5.22
N GLY A 412 5.16 -3.04 4.61
CA GLY A 412 6.62 -2.91 4.70
C GLY A 412 7.14 -1.62 4.07
N PHE A 413 6.63 -1.26 2.89
CA PHE A 413 6.98 -0.01 2.21
C PHE A 413 6.60 1.22 3.05
N PHE A 414 5.43 1.24 3.70
CA PHE A 414 5.08 2.32 4.62
C PHE A 414 5.85 2.27 5.94
N GLY A 415 6.25 1.08 6.41
CA GLY A 415 7.08 0.90 7.61
C GLY A 415 8.41 1.62 7.49
N GLY A 416 9.00 1.64 6.29
CA GLY A 416 10.16 2.47 5.97
C GLY A 416 9.99 3.96 6.29
N ASN A 417 8.76 4.49 6.29
CA ASN A 417 8.46 5.91 6.53
C ASN A 417 7.94 6.22 7.96
N LEU A 418 7.71 5.20 8.80
CA LEU A 418 7.22 5.38 10.18
C LEU A 418 8.34 5.80 11.18
N PRO A 419 7.99 6.44 12.31
CA PRO A 419 8.86 6.50 13.49
C PRO A 419 9.14 5.11 14.08
N ASP A 420 10.32 4.93 14.68
CA ASP A 420 10.81 3.62 15.18
C ASP A 420 9.83 2.86 16.07
N TYR A 421 9.11 3.55 16.98
CA TYR A 421 8.16 2.90 17.88
C TYR A 421 6.97 2.30 17.13
N GLN A 422 6.45 2.99 16.11
CA GLN A 422 5.34 2.50 15.28
C GLN A 422 5.80 1.39 14.33
N ARG A 423 7.06 1.43 13.86
CA ARG A 423 7.67 0.29 13.14
C ARG A 423 7.67 -0.97 14.00
N ALA A 424 8.06 -0.86 15.27
CA ALA A 424 8.08 -1.99 16.19
C ALA A 424 6.66 -2.53 16.51
N GLU A 425 5.65 -1.65 16.63
CA GLU A 425 4.24 -2.05 16.79
C GLU A 425 3.69 -2.78 15.55
N VAL A 426 4.00 -2.29 14.34
CA VAL A 426 3.63 -2.95 13.08
C VAL A 426 4.30 -4.32 12.96
N MET A 427 5.59 -4.41 13.25
CA MET A 427 6.33 -5.69 13.24
C MET A 427 5.76 -6.66 14.29
N MET A 428 5.38 -6.15 15.47
CA MET A 428 4.67 -6.92 16.50
C MET A 428 3.34 -7.49 16.00
N PHE A 429 2.52 -6.71 15.29
CA PHE A 429 1.25 -7.21 14.76
C PHE A 429 1.49 -8.32 13.73
N ILE A 430 2.41 -8.12 12.79
CA ILE A 430 2.72 -9.11 11.74
C ILE A 430 3.20 -10.41 12.38
N MET A 431 4.17 -10.34 13.29
CA MET A 431 4.71 -11.53 13.96
C MET A 431 3.68 -12.20 14.88
N GLY A 432 2.85 -11.42 15.59
CA GLY A 432 1.68 -11.90 16.33
C GLY A 432 0.51 -12.41 15.45
N LYS A 433 0.71 -12.53 14.14
CA LYS A 433 -0.21 -13.16 13.18
C LYS A 433 0.46 -14.25 12.32
N ILE A 434 1.75 -14.52 12.49
CA ILE A 434 2.36 -15.75 12.00
C ILE A 434 1.72 -16.92 12.77
N PRO A 435 1.16 -17.96 12.10
CA PRO A 435 0.37 -18.98 12.78
C PRO A 435 1.26 -19.96 13.58
N VAL A 436 1.36 -19.75 14.89
CA VAL A 436 2.18 -20.54 15.83
C VAL A 436 1.56 -21.92 16.16
N TYR A 437 1.07 -22.66 15.16
CA TYR A 437 0.44 -23.98 15.35
C TYR A 437 0.72 -25.00 14.23
N GLY A 438 1.77 -25.80 14.44
CA GLY A 438 1.79 -27.25 14.16
C GLY A 438 1.58 -27.74 12.72
N THR A 439 1.51 -26.85 11.74
CA THR A 439 1.32 -27.17 10.32
C THR A 439 2.63 -26.87 9.59
N PRO A 440 3.23 -27.82 8.84
CA PRO A 440 4.51 -27.58 8.17
C PRO A 440 4.38 -26.40 7.20
N CYS A 441 5.19 -25.36 7.42
CA CYS A 441 5.01 -24.07 6.77
C CYS A 441 5.69 -24.07 5.39
N HIS A 442 5.07 -24.72 4.40
CA HIS A 442 5.62 -24.76 3.04
C HIS A 442 5.79 -23.34 2.45
N SER A 443 7.07 -22.95 2.37
CA SER A 443 7.61 -21.70 1.82
C SER A 443 6.89 -20.43 2.27
N MET A 444 7.21 -20.00 3.49
CA MET A 444 7.27 -18.56 3.77
C MET A 444 8.48 -18.00 3.00
N ASP A 445 8.25 -17.23 1.92
CA ASP A 445 9.36 -16.54 1.26
C ASP A 445 10.10 -15.70 2.30
N THR A 446 11.38 -15.98 2.53
CA THR A 446 12.18 -15.31 3.58
C THR A 446 12.18 -13.78 3.39
N ASP A 447 12.01 -13.36 2.14
CA ASP A 447 11.82 -11.98 1.68
C ASP A 447 10.67 -11.23 2.40
N ARG A 448 9.61 -11.91 2.86
CA ARG A 448 8.40 -11.29 3.45
C ARG A 448 8.70 -10.49 4.74
N GLY A 449 9.36 -11.11 5.72
CA GLY A 449 9.77 -10.43 6.97
C GLY A 449 11.03 -9.57 6.81
N VAL A 450 11.90 -9.94 5.86
CA VAL A 450 13.10 -9.18 5.51
C VAL A 450 12.75 -7.82 4.89
N ARG A 451 11.72 -7.73 4.04
CA ARG A 451 11.30 -6.46 3.42
C ARG A 451 10.66 -5.48 4.40
N VAL A 452 9.91 -5.95 5.41
CA VAL A 452 9.37 -5.08 6.47
C VAL A 452 10.46 -4.48 7.37
N THR A 453 11.57 -5.21 7.56
CA THR A 453 12.74 -4.73 8.32
C THR A 453 13.78 -4.00 7.46
N SER A 454 13.63 -3.98 6.14
CA SER A 454 14.56 -3.31 5.24
C SER A 454 14.53 -1.78 5.45
N GLY A 455 15.71 -1.18 5.64
CA GLY A 455 15.84 0.25 5.93
C GLY A 455 15.63 0.65 7.40
N PHE A 456 15.42 -0.30 8.32
CA PHE A 456 15.32 0.00 9.75
C PHE A 456 16.63 0.58 10.30
N LYS A 457 16.60 1.82 10.83
CA LYS A 457 17.78 2.54 11.32
C LYS A 457 17.50 3.31 12.61
N SER A 458 17.11 2.58 13.66
CA SER A 458 16.94 3.19 14.97
C SER A 458 18.28 3.57 15.60
N LYS A 459 18.26 4.65 16.39
CA LYS A 459 19.44 5.15 17.11
C LYS A 459 19.81 4.29 18.31
N THR A 460 18.85 3.61 18.95
CA THR A 460 19.10 2.79 20.16
C THR A 460 18.29 1.49 20.15
N MET A 461 18.88 0.43 20.71
CA MET A 461 18.29 -0.92 20.67
C MET A 461 16.99 -1.04 21.46
N VAL A 462 16.74 -0.17 22.46
CA VAL A 462 15.47 -0.17 23.22
C VAL A 462 14.28 0.26 22.36
N ALA A 463 14.51 1.18 21.40
CA ALA A 463 13.49 1.57 20.41
C ALA A 463 13.43 0.60 19.22
N ALA A 464 14.56 -0.05 18.89
CA ALA A 464 14.63 -1.07 17.85
C ALA A 464 13.93 -2.39 18.21
N LEU A 465 14.10 -2.82 19.46
CA LEU A 465 13.71 -4.12 19.99
C LEU A 465 13.05 -3.91 21.37
N PRO A 466 11.83 -3.34 21.43
CA PRO A 466 11.13 -3.15 22.70
C PRO A 466 10.78 -4.51 23.34
N PRO A 467 10.69 -4.62 24.68
CA PRO A 467 10.51 -5.91 25.35
C PRO A 467 9.31 -6.76 24.86
N PRO A 468 8.12 -6.19 24.55
CA PRO A 468 7.00 -6.96 24.01
C PRO A 468 7.27 -7.58 22.63
N PHE A 469 8.24 -7.06 21.86
CA PHE A 469 8.65 -7.58 20.56
C PHE A 469 9.74 -8.64 20.65
N LEU A 470 10.69 -8.48 21.59
CA LEU A 470 11.76 -9.44 21.82
C LEU A 470 11.25 -10.84 22.20
N GLU A 471 10.20 -10.92 23.01
CA GLU A 471 9.71 -12.19 23.54
C GLU A 471 9.04 -13.08 22.46
N PRO A 472 8.09 -12.61 21.63
CA PRO A 472 7.60 -13.37 20.47
C PRO A 472 8.65 -13.64 19.39
N LEU A 473 9.60 -12.72 19.19
CA LEU A 473 10.71 -12.92 18.25
C LEU A 473 11.58 -14.10 18.69
N PHE A 474 11.91 -14.20 19.99
CA PHE A 474 12.71 -15.31 20.52
C PHE A 474 11.93 -16.63 20.71
N SER A 475 10.62 -16.62 20.89
CA SER A 475 9.85 -17.88 20.97
C SER A 475 9.69 -18.55 19.61
N ILE A 476 9.46 -17.77 18.54
CA ILE A 476 9.45 -18.27 17.15
C ILE A 476 10.85 -18.78 16.74
N SER A 477 11.92 -18.13 17.20
CA SER A 477 13.31 -18.51 16.86
C SER A 477 13.82 -19.78 17.55
N LEU A 478 12.97 -20.42 18.36
CA LEU A 478 13.19 -21.69 19.05
C LEU A 478 12.19 -22.77 18.60
N MET A 479 11.53 -22.56 17.45
CA MET A 479 10.73 -23.59 16.81
C MET A 479 11.59 -24.59 16.03
N GLU A 480 11.07 -25.81 15.90
CA GLU A 480 11.68 -26.97 15.22
C GLU A 480 11.92 -26.74 13.71
N ASP A 481 11.48 -25.62 13.14
CA ASP A 481 11.53 -25.27 11.70
C ASP A 481 12.72 -24.34 11.36
N SER A 482 13.71 -24.85 10.62
CA SER A 482 14.88 -24.07 10.18
C SER A 482 14.58 -22.89 9.26
N GLU A 483 13.54 -22.90 8.43
CA GLU A 483 13.19 -21.73 7.60
C GLU A 483 12.69 -20.57 8.48
N LEU A 484 11.87 -20.87 9.49
CA LEU A 484 11.44 -19.89 10.49
C LEU A 484 12.60 -19.38 11.35
N ARG A 485 13.51 -20.26 11.79
CA ARG A 485 14.72 -19.84 12.54
C ARG A 485 15.64 -18.95 11.68
N GLN A 486 15.82 -19.28 10.40
CA GLN A 486 16.56 -18.42 9.47
C GLN A 486 15.87 -17.05 9.33
N LEU A 487 14.56 -17.00 9.10
CA LEU A 487 13.79 -15.75 8.97
C LEU A 487 13.97 -14.82 10.19
N VAL A 488 13.92 -15.37 11.41
CA VAL A 488 14.16 -14.55 12.63
C VAL A 488 15.60 -14.05 12.70
N LEU A 489 16.60 -14.87 12.35
CA LEU A 489 18.00 -14.42 12.32
C LEU A 489 18.18 -13.27 11.30
N GLU A 490 17.56 -13.35 10.12
CA GLU A 490 17.63 -12.28 9.11
C GLU A 490 16.89 -10.99 9.55
N ILE A 491 15.77 -11.11 10.26
CA ILE A 491 15.08 -9.99 10.93
C ILE A 491 16.00 -9.33 11.98
N LEU A 492 16.64 -10.13 12.83
CA LEU A 492 17.58 -9.64 13.84
C LEU A 492 18.79 -8.93 13.20
N HIS A 493 19.32 -9.44 12.09
CA HIS A 493 20.43 -8.77 11.38
C HIS A 493 20.01 -7.40 10.88
N ASN A 494 18.85 -7.29 10.22
CA ASN A 494 18.35 -6.04 9.65
C ASN A 494 18.07 -4.97 10.72
N ILE A 495 17.69 -5.36 11.94
CA ILE A 495 17.38 -4.43 13.04
C ILE A 495 18.65 -4.00 13.81
N ILE A 496 19.64 -4.88 13.96
CA ILE A 496 20.85 -4.59 14.76
C ILE A 496 21.95 -3.92 13.90
N ASP A 497 22.11 -4.29 12.63
CA ASP A 497 23.17 -3.76 11.73
C ASP A 497 22.86 -2.35 11.18
N ARG A 498 22.86 -1.37 12.08
CA ARG A 498 22.60 0.05 11.79
C ARG A 498 23.46 0.62 10.65
N HIS A 499 24.65 0.08 10.45
CA HIS A 499 25.66 0.64 9.55
C HIS A 499 25.84 -0.07 8.19
N ASP A 500 25.06 -1.12 7.91
CA ASP A 500 25.15 -1.93 6.68
C ASP A 500 26.53 -2.59 6.52
N ASN A 501 26.85 -3.47 7.48
CA ASN A 501 28.02 -4.32 7.49
C ASN A 501 27.71 -5.78 7.10
N ARG A 502 26.44 -6.23 7.15
CA ARG A 502 25.96 -7.60 6.83
C ARG A 502 26.48 -8.07 5.47
N ALA A 503 26.51 -7.19 4.46
CA ALA A 503 27.03 -7.48 3.13
C ALA A 503 28.51 -7.95 3.11
N LYS A 504 29.32 -7.56 4.10
CA LYS A 504 30.74 -7.93 4.25
C LYS A 504 30.94 -9.28 4.97
N LEU A 505 29.91 -9.72 5.71
CA LEU A 505 29.93 -10.90 6.58
C LEU A 505 29.40 -12.17 5.91
N ARG A 506 28.80 -12.07 4.72
CA ARG A 506 28.31 -13.21 3.92
C ARG A 506 29.34 -14.35 3.82
N GLY A 507 28.89 -15.58 4.02
CA GLY A 507 29.66 -16.82 4.03
C GLY A 507 30.49 -17.02 5.30
N ILE A 508 30.14 -18.02 6.13
CA ILE A 508 30.94 -18.38 7.30
C ILE A 508 32.34 -18.89 6.89
N ARG A 509 33.38 -18.32 7.50
CA ARG A 509 34.80 -18.62 7.20
C ARG A 509 35.72 -18.12 8.31
N ILE A 510 36.94 -18.64 8.35
CA ILE A 510 38.10 -17.98 8.96
C ILE A 510 38.42 -16.71 8.14
N ILE A 511 38.51 -15.55 8.78
CA ILE A 511 38.79 -14.28 8.13
C ILE A 511 40.26 -13.91 8.36
N PRO A 512 41.14 -13.97 7.34
CA PRO A 512 42.58 -13.78 7.53
C PRO A 512 42.98 -12.33 7.85
N ASN A 513 42.12 -11.35 7.56
CA ASN A 513 42.32 -9.95 7.93
C ASN A 513 40.96 -9.22 8.02
N VAL A 514 40.45 -9.07 9.24
CA VAL A 514 39.20 -8.35 9.54
C VAL A 514 39.30 -6.84 9.22
N ALA A 515 40.48 -6.23 9.37
CA ALA A 515 40.67 -4.80 9.08
C ALA A 515 40.52 -4.48 7.57
N ALA A 516 40.84 -5.42 6.68
CA ALA A 516 40.65 -5.28 5.24
C ALA A 516 39.17 -5.11 4.84
N LEU A 517 38.23 -5.64 5.63
CA LEU A 517 36.78 -5.53 5.39
C LEU A 517 36.20 -4.14 5.71
N LYS A 518 36.96 -3.26 6.38
CA LYS A 518 36.59 -1.86 6.67
C LYS A 518 35.17 -1.73 7.25
N PHE A 519 34.95 -2.37 8.40
CA PHE A 519 33.71 -2.25 9.15
C PHE A 519 33.45 -0.80 9.58
N LYS A 520 32.19 -0.35 9.44
CA LYS A 520 31.72 0.91 10.04
C LYS A 520 31.30 0.59 11.47
N ARG A 521 31.80 1.34 12.45
CA ARG A 521 31.54 1.12 13.87
C ARG A 521 31.49 2.46 14.61
N GLU A 522 30.42 2.68 15.36
CA GLU A 522 30.30 3.80 16.30
C GLU A 522 30.56 3.33 17.74
N LYS A 523 30.71 4.28 18.67
CA LYS A 523 30.87 3.97 20.09
C LYS A 523 29.48 3.66 20.69
N ILE A 524 29.34 2.46 21.27
CA ILE A 524 28.11 1.99 21.91
C ILE A 524 27.50 3.03 22.86
N SER A 525 26.18 3.25 22.76
CA SER A 525 25.47 4.23 23.58
C SER A 525 25.21 3.70 25.01
N LYS A 526 25.02 4.60 25.98
CA LYS A 526 24.63 4.21 27.35
C LYS A 526 23.30 3.44 27.39
N GLN A 527 22.39 3.68 26.44
CA GLN A 527 21.13 2.95 26.34
C GLN A 527 21.35 1.54 25.79
N ASP A 528 22.24 1.36 24.81
CA ASP A 528 22.57 0.04 24.27
C ASP A 528 23.34 -0.82 25.30
N VAL A 529 24.20 -0.21 26.13
CA VAL A 529 24.82 -0.89 27.29
C VAL A 529 23.75 -1.37 28.28
N ALA A 530 22.76 -0.52 28.61
CA ALA A 530 21.67 -0.90 29.51
C ALA A 530 20.75 -1.98 28.89
N PHE A 531 20.52 -1.92 27.58
CA PHE A 531 19.81 -2.96 26.82
C PHE A 531 20.53 -4.30 26.92
N MET A 532 21.84 -4.36 26.65
CA MET A 532 22.60 -5.61 26.74
C MET A 532 22.65 -6.17 28.17
N LYS A 533 22.77 -5.32 29.20
CA LYS A 533 22.69 -5.75 30.61
C LYS A 533 21.32 -6.34 31.00
N LYS A 534 20.23 -5.96 30.32
CA LYS A 534 18.86 -6.43 30.62
C LYS A 534 18.42 -7.60 29.73
N HIS A 535 18.72 -7.55 28.44
CA HIS A 535 18.20 -8.45 27.40
C HIS A 535 19.26 -9.34 26.74
N GLY A 536 20.56 -9.08 26.97
CA GLY A 536 21.66 -9.86 26.39
C GLY A 536 21.57 -11.37 26.69
N GLN A 537 21.12 -11.75 27.90
CA GLN A 537 20.92 -13.15 28.25
C GLN A 537 19.89 -13.88 27.36
N GLN A 538 18.88 -13.17 26.84
CA GLN A 538 17.89 -13.74 25.91
C GLN A 538 18.51 -13.97 24.53
N LEU A 539 19.28 -13.00 24.02
CA LEU A 539 20.07 -13.13 22.79
C LEU A 539 21.05 -14.31 22.86
N TYR A 540 21.83 -14.40 23.95
CA TYR A 540 22.79 -15.49 24.15
C TYR A 540 22.09 -16.85 24.24
N ARG A 541 20.92 -16.92 24.92
CA ARG A 541 20.10 -18.15 25.03
C ARG A 541 19.58 -18.60 23.66
N HIS A 542 19.09 -17.68 22.84
CA HIS A 542 18.63 -18.00 21.49
C HIS A 542 19.79 -18.54 20.64
N ILE A 543 20.96 -17.89 20.63
CA ILE A 543 22.13 -18.35 19.87
C ILE A 543 22.60 -19.73 20.37
N TYR A 544 22.61 -19.96 21.68
CA TYR A 544 22.98 -21.24 22.28
C TYR A 544 22.06 -22.37 21.81
N LEU A 545 20.75 -22.25 22.04
CA LEU A 545 19.77 -23.27 21.70
C LEU A 545 19.65 -23.45 20.18
N GLY A 546 19.51 -22.36 19.43
CA GLY A 546 19.36 -22.39 17.97
C GLY A 546 20.53 -23.01 17.22
N SER A 547 21.70 -23.20 17.86
CA SER A 547 22.88 -23.86 17.28
C SER A 547 22.85 -25.41 17.35
N LYS A 548 22.06 -25.98 18.27
CA LYS A 548 22.00 -27.43 18.52
C LYS A 548 20.80 -28.16 17.88
N GLU A 549 19.84 -27.42 17.33
CA GLU A 549 18.68 -27.99 16.64
C GLU A 549 19.12 -28.89 15.46
N GLU A 550 18.51 -30.07 15.34
CA GLU A 550 19.01 -31.16 14.47
C GLU A 550 18.87 -30.88 12.95
N ASP A 551 17.93 -30.04 12.56
CA ASP A 551 17.65 -29.68 11.16
C ASP A 551 18.45 -28.47 10.66
N ASN A 552 19.43 -27.98 11.44
CA ASN A 552 20.27 -26.85 11.04
C ASN A 552 21.15 -27.15 9.82
N VAL A 553 20.85 -26.51 8.69
CA VAL A 553 21.66 -26.51 7.47
C VAL A 553 22.78 -25.44 7.50
N HIS A 554 23.69 -25.47 6.53
CA HIS A 554 24.79 -24.49 6.39
C HIS A 554 24.33 -23.02 6.52
N LYS A 555 23.19 -22.64 5.91
CA LYS A 555 22.62 -21.28 6.02
C LYS A 555 22.29 -20.88 7.47
N ASN A 556 21.89 -21.82 8.33
CA ASN A 556 21.67 -21.55 9.75
C ASN A 556 22.98 -21.16 10.45
N TYR A 557 24.07 -21.87 10.19
CA TYR A 557 25.40 -21.55 10.75
C TYR A 557 25.97 -20.23 10.20
N GLU A 558 25.77 -19.92 8.91
CA GLU A 558 26.12 -18.59 8.35
C GLU A 558 25.36 -17.46 9.05
N LEU A 559 24.05 -17.63 9.28
CA LEU A 559 23.24 -16.62 9.94
C LEU A 559 23.56 -16.49 11.44
N LEU A 560 23.86 -17.59 12.14
CA LEU A 560 24.32 -17.57 13.54
C LEU A 560 25.69 -16.87 13.68
N PHE A 561 26.64 -17.14 12.78
CA PHE A 561 27.91 -16.42 12.70
C PHE A 561 27.68 -14.93 12.46
N THR A 562 26.79 -14.58 11.52
CA THR A 562 26.43 -13.20 11.22
C THR A 562 25.80 -12.50 12.44
N THR A 563 24.95 -13.17 13.22
CA THR A 563 24.39 -12.63 14.46
C THR A 563 25.49 -12.31 15.48
N LEU A 564 26.41 -13.24 15.72
CA LEU A 564 27.54 -13.04 16.64
C LEU A 564 28.48 -11.91 16.17
N ALA A 565 28.73 -11.82 14.87
CA ALA A 565 29.58 -10.78 14.27
C ALA A 565 28.93 -9.37 14.32
N VAL A 566 27.64 -9.25 14.00
CA VAL A 566 26.87 -7.99 14.14
C VAL A 566 26.76 -7.59 15.62
N LEU A 567 26.50 -8.57 16.50
CA LEU A 567 26.79 -8.59 17.95
C LEU A 567 28.01 -7.75 18.36
N THR A 568 29.12 -8.19 17.77
CA THR A 568 30.48 -7.75 18.06
C THR A 568 30.78 -6.36 17.52
N ILE A 569 30.23 -6.01 16.35
CA ILE A 569 30.41 -4.68 15.74
C ILE A 569 29.58 -3.63 16.50
N GLU A 570 28.29 -3.87 16.72
CA GLU A 570 27.31 -2.85 17.09
C GLU A 570 27.13 -2.67 18.61
N LEU A 571 27.08 -3.76 19.37
CA LEU A 571 26.58 -3.77 20.76
C LEU A 571 27.62 -4.19 21.81
N THR A 572 28.90 -4.24 21.42
CA THR A 572 29.96 -4.76 22.27
C THR A 572 30.69 -3.70 23.10
N ASN A 573 30.79 -3.98 24.39
CA ASN A 573 31.62 -3.35 25.41
C ASN A 573 32.43 -4.43 26.15
N GLU A 574 33.25 -4.05 27.13
CA GLU A 574 34.16 -4.95 27.86
C GLU A 574 33.45 -6.13 28.57
N GLU A 575 32.26 -5.92 29.13
CA GLU A 575 31.46 -7.00 29.73
C GLU A 575 30.87 -7.93 28.67
N VAL A 576 30.38 -7.35 27.56
CA VAL A 576 29.78 -8.10 26.44
C VAL A 576 30.81 -8.94 25.69
N VAL A 577 32.06 -8.47 25.55
CA VAL A 577 33.18 -9.31 25.06
C VAL A 577 33.27 -10.60 25.87
N ILE A 578 33.32 -10.48 27.20
CA ILE A 578 33.52 -11.62 28.10
C ILE A 578 32.31 -12.56 28.07
N ASP A 579 31.08 -12.03 28.02
CA ASP A 579 29.88 -12.87 27.91
C ASP A 579 29.76 -13.57 26.55
N LEU A 580 30.22 -12.96 25.45
CA LEU A 580 30.29 -13.61 24.13
C LEU A 580 31.39 -14.67 24.04
N ILE A 581 32.52 -14.49 24.73
CA ILE A 581 33.55 -15.54 24.86
C ILE A 581 33.02 -16.72 25.69
N ARG A 582 32.35 -16.44 26.82
CA ARG A 582 31.72 -17.49 27.66
C ARG A 582 30.67 -18.28 26.87
N LEU A 583 29.89 -17.61 26.01
CA LEU A 583 28.95 -18.27 25.09
C LEU A 583 29.68 -19.16 24.07
N ALA A 584 30.76 -18.67 23.44
CA ALA A 584 31.53 -19.44 22.47
C ALA A 584 32.21 -20.69 23.09
N ILE A 585 32.70 -20.58 24.32
CA ILE A 585 33.24 -21.72 25.08
C ILE A 585 32.11 -22.71 25.43
N ALA A 586 30.97 -22.24 25.93
CA ALA A 586 29.85 -23.13 26.26
C ALA A 586 29.26 -23.85 25.01
N LEU A 587 29.31 -23.22 23.84
CA LEU A 587 28.97 -23.88 22.56
C LEU A 587 29.93 -25.04 22.24
N GLN A 588 31.24 -24.81 22.40
CA GLN A 588 32.25 -25.87 22.26
C GLN A 588 32.04 -26.99 23.27
N ASP A 589 31.85 -26.64 24.54
CA ASP A 589 31.65 -27.60 25.63
C ASP A 589 30.38 -28.44 25.43
N MET A 590 29.27 -27.84 24.94
CA MET A 590 28.05 -28.56 24.58
C MET A 590 28.31 -29.62 23.49
N ALA A 591 29.03 -29.25 22.43
CA ALA A 591 29.39 -30.17 21.34
C ALA A 591 30.39 -31.26 21.78
N LEU A 592 31.21 -31.03 22.82
CA LEU A 592 32.06 -32.06 23.43
C LEU A 592 31.30 -32.95 24.42
N ALA A 593 30.42 -32.37 25.24
CA ALA A 593 29.66 -33.08 26.27
C ALA A 593 28.68 -34.08 25.65
N ASN A 594 27.96 -33.65 24.60
CA ASN A 594 27.02 -34.45 23.82
C ASN A 594 25.92 -35.18 24.64
N GLU A 595 25.49 -34.58 25.75
CA GLU A 595 24.50 -35.16 26.68
C GLU A 595 23.14 -35.43 26.03
N GLU A 596 22.82 -34.71 24.95
CA GLU A 596 21.59 -34.85 24.17
C GLU A 596 21.75 -35.73 22.90
N SER A 597 22.90 -36.38 22.70
CA SER A 597 23.17 -37.28 21.56
C SER A 597 23.07 -36.64 20.15
N MET A 598 23.51 -35.38 20.02
CA MET A 598 23.45 -34.60 18.76
C MET A 598 24.19 -35.29 17.58
N PRO A 599 23.70 -35.15 16.33
CA PRO A 599 24.39 -35.64 15.14
C PRO A 599 25.80 -35.05 14.95
N MET A 600 26.75 -35.85 14.43
CA MET A 600 28.14 -35.39 14.29
C MET A 600 28.30 -34.17 13.37
N VAL A 601 27.43 -34.02 12.35
CA VAL A 601 27.40 -32.82 11.49
C VAL A 601 27.09 -31.56 12.30
N ILE A 602 26.12 -31.62 13.21
CA ILE A 602 25.73 -30.51 14.11
C ILE A 602 26.89 -30.18 15.06
N ARG A 603 27.50 -31.20 15.66
CA ARG A 603 28.67 -31.03 16.56
C ARG A 603 29.85 -30.36 15.85
N CYS A 604 30.17 -30.79 14.62
CA CYS A 604 31.22 -30.19 13.80
C CYS A 604 30.86 -28.78 13.30
N GLY A 605 29.58 -28.54 12.95
CA GLY A 605 29.07 -27.23 12.57
C GLY A 605 29.17 -26.20 13.71
N ILE A 606 28.86 -26.60 14.94
CA ILE A 606 29.08 -25.77 16.15
C ILE A 606 30.58 -25.50 16.34
N MET A 607 31.45 -26.50 16.17
CA MET A 607 32.91 -26.33 16.28
C MET A 607 33.47 -25.34 15.23
N ALA A 608 32.97 -25.40 14.00
CA ALA A 608 33.29 -24.45 12.94
C ALA A 608 32.75 -23.03 13.21
N LEU A 609 31.54 -22.92 13.79
CA LEU A 609 30.95 -21.66 14.24
C LEU A 609 31.81 -20.99 15.32
N VAL A 610 32.27 -21.74 16.32
CA VAL A 610 33.17 -21.24 17.37
C VAL A 610 34.51 -20.82 16.79
N ALA A 611 35.11 -21.60 15.88
CA ALA A 611 36.38 -21.25 15.23
C ALA A 611 36.29 -19.95 14.41
N ALA A 612 35.28 -19.84 13.54
CA ALA A 612 35.04 -18.62 12.76
C ALA A 612 34.79 -17.41 13.66
N TYR A 613 33.98 -17.57 14.71
CA TYR A 613 33.63 -16.47 15.59
C TYR A 613 34.80 -15.99 16.45
N LEU A 614 35.58 -16.89 17.07
CA LEU A 614 36.73 -16.48 17.88
C LEU A 614 37.86 -15.89 17.03
N ASN A 615 38.06 -16.36 15.79
CA ASN A 615 38.97 -15.74 14.83
C ASN A 615 38.54 -14.31 14.45
N PHE A 616 37.24 -14.07 14.28
CA PHE A 616 36.70 -12.73 14.06
C PHE A 616 36.82 -11.83 15.30
N LEU A 617 36.42 -12.35 16.47
CA LEU A 617 36.37 -11.60 17.73
C LEU A 617 37.75 -11.16 18.23
N SER A 618 38.75 -12.04 18.16
CA SER A 618 40.13 -11.73 18.55
C SER A 618 40.70 -10.54 17.76
N GLN A 619 40.50 -10.53 16.44
CA GLN A 619 40.88 -9.41 15.56
C GLN A 619 40.06 -8.14 15.81
N MET A 620 38.76 -8.26 16.13
CA MET A 620 37.89 -7.11 16.47
C MET A 620 38.24 -6.46 17.83
N ILE A 621 38.86 -7.22 18.73
CA ILE A 621 39.42 -6.74 20.01
C ILE A 621 40.84 -6.18 19.82
N ALA A 622 41.57 -6.69 18.83
CA ALA A 622 42.98 -6.37 18.56
C ALA A 622 43.95 -6.67 19.72
N ASN A 623 43.63 -7.65 20.58
CA ASN A 623 44.55 -8.18 21.59
C ASN A 623 45.53 -9.18 20.91
N PRO A 624 46.86 -8.93 20.93
CA PRO A 624 47.81 -9.77 20.18
C PRO A 624 47.95 -11.20 20.71
N SER A 625 48.00 -11.40 22.04
CA SER A 625 48.12 -12.73 22.66
C SER A 625 46.90 -13.61 22.35
N PHE A 626 45.70 -13.05 22.44
CA PHE A 626 44.47 -13.75 22.09
C PHE A 626 44.39 -14.07 20.59
N CYS A 627 44.84 -13.16 19.70
CA CYS A 627 44.97 -13.47 18.27
C CYS A 627 45.97 -14.62 18.02
N GLN A 628 47.11 -14.65 18.71
CA GLN A 628 48.11 -15.72 18.59
C GLN A 628 47.58 -17.07 19.07
N HIS A 629 46.91 -17.12 20.23
CA HIS A 629 46.26 -18.35 20.72
C HIS A 629 45.20 -18.86 19.74
N VAL A 630 44.31 -17.98 19.27
CA VAL A 630 43.23 -18.39 18.36
C VAL A 630 43.77 -18.88 17.02
N ASN A 631 44.76 -18.18 16.43
CA ASN A 631 45.39 -18.62 15.19
C ASN A 631 46.09 -19.98 15.36
N LYS A 632 46.81 -20.21 16.47
CA LYS A 632 47.44 -21.50 16.77
C LYS A 632 46.43 -22.66 16.80
N VAL A 633 45.27 -22.47 17.43
CA VAL A 633 44.20 -23.51 17.47
C VAL A 633 43.61 -23.74 16.08
N VAL A 634 43.41 -22.69 15.29
CA VAL A 634 42.92 -22.80 13.89
C VAL A 634 43.94 -23.48 12.97
N GLU A 635 45.24 -23.18 13.13
CA GLU A 635 46.34 -23.83 12.40
C GLU A 635 46.40 -25.34 12.73
N LEU A 636 46.34 -25.73 14.01
CA LEU A 636 46.31 -27.14 14.42
C LEU A 636 45.07 -27.86 13.87
N ARG A 637 43.88 -27.24 13.94
CA ARG A 637 42.67 -27.78 13.28
C ARG A 637 42.84 -27.93 11.77
N SER A 638 43.58 -27.03 11.10
CA SER A 638 43.79 -27.12 9.65
C SER A 638 44.68 -28.29 9.22
N LEU A 639 45.51 -28.80 10.13
CA LEU A 639 46.38 -29.96 9.92
C LEU A 639 45.68 -31.27 10.33
N ASP A 640 45.20 -31.33 11.58
CA ASP A 640 44.83 -32.59 12.22
C ASP A 640 43.30 -32.85 12.22
N ALA A 641 42.48 -31.80 12.21
CA ALA A 641 41.02 -31.90 12.35
C ALA A 641 40.24 -30.90 11.46
N PRO A 642 40.41 -30.94 10.12
CA PRO A 642 39.86 -29.92 9.21
C PRO A 642 38.33 -29.84 9.22
N HIS A 643 37.64 -30.92 9.62
CA HIS A 643 36.20 -30.99 9.83
C HIS A 643 35.69 -30.08 10.97
N LEU A 644 36.57 -29.53 11.81
CA LEU A 644 36.26 -28.52 12.84
C LEU A 644 36.37 -27.07 12.33
N LEU A 645 36.49 -26.87 11.01
CA LEU A 645 36.62 -25.57 10.34
C LEU A 645 35.54 -25.40 9.25
N PRO A 646 34.99 -24.18 9.09
CA PRO A 646 33.88 -23.91 8.16
C PRO A 646 34.26 -24.17 6.69
N GLU A 647 35.53 -24.04 6.32
CA GLU A 647 36.04 -24.30 4.98
C GLU A 647 35.90 -25.77 4.54
N HIS A 648 35.59 -26.70 5.45
CA HIS A 648 35.48 -28.13 5.13
C HIS A 648 34.10 -28.70 5.47
N ILE A 649 33.58 -28.47 6.69
CA ILE A 649 32.34 -29.12 7.15
C ILE A 649 31.12 -28.78 6.28
N PHE A 650 31.10 -27.60 5.65
CA PHE A 650 30.01 -27.15 4.79
C PHE A 650 30.24 -27.41 3.29
N LYS A 651 31.25 -28.21 2.92
CA LYS A 651 31.44 -28.72 1.55
C LYS A 651 30.78 -30.09 1.37
N ASP A 652 30.34 -30.36 0.14
CA ASP A 652 29.84 -31.69 -0.25
C ASP A 652 30.86 -32.78 0.09
N LYS A 653 30.40 -33.80 0.83
CA LYS A 653 31.17 -35.00 1.20
C LYS A 653 32.38 -34.73 2.11
N CYS A 654 32.29 -33.78 3.04
CA CYS A 654 33.26 -33.72 4.14
C CYS A 654 33.29 -35.07 4.90
N PRO A 655 34.47 -35.69 5.14
CA PRO A 655 34.57 -36.81 6.07
C PRO A 655 34.29 -36.31 7.49
N LEU A 656 33.53 -37.09 8.25
CA LEU A 656 33.21 -36.84 9.66
C LEU A 656 34.03 -37.81 10.52
N PRO A 657 34.43 -37.42 11.74
CA PRO A 657 35.06 -38.34 12.69
C PRO A 657 34.00 -39.25 13.34
N ASP A 658 34.41 -40.43 13.83
CA ASP A 658 33.53 -41.31 14.60
C ASP A 658 33.20 -40.73 15.99
N SER A 659 34.15 -39.98 16.59
CA SER A 659 34.02 -39.31 17.88
C SER A 659 34.78 -37.97 17.89
N LEU A 660 34.39 -37.07 18.79
CA LEU A 660 35.22 -35.93 19.20
C LEU A 660 35.78 -36.28 20.58
N ASP A 661 37.09 -36.55 20.67
CA ASP A 661 37.72 -36.88 21.93
C ASP A 661 37.92 -35.62 22.80
N LYS A 662 37.87 -35.76 24.12
CA LYS A 662 38.05 -34.66 25.08
C LYS A 662 39.50 -34.49 25.51
N GLU A 663 40.38 -35.44 25.20
CA GLU A 663 41.80 -35.37 25.56
C GLU A 663 42.64 -34.54 24.57
N ASP A 664 42.14 -34.28 23.36
CA ASP A 664 42.74 -33.45 22.30
C ASP A 664 42.71 -31.93 22.60
N ARG A 665 43.12 -31.54 23.81
CA ARG A 665 43.03 -30.16 24.32
C ARG A 665 43.70 -29.11 23.42
N SER A 666 44.69 -29.50 22.64
CA SER A 666 45.37 -28.66 21.64
C SER A 666 44.48 -28.24 20.46
N LEU A 667 43.39 -28.95 20.18
CA LEU A 667 42.41 -28.63 19.13
C LEU A 667 41.24 -27.78 19.65
N TYR A 668 41.14 -27.56 20.95
CA TYR A 668 40.02 -26.86 21.59
C TYR A 668 40.47 -25.58 22.29
N PHE A 669 39.61 -24.56 22.23
CA PHE A 669 39.84 -23.28 22.88
C PHE A 669 39.74 -23.46 24.41
N GLN A 670 40.86 -23.30 25.12
CA GLN A 670 40.93 -23.53 26.57
C GLN A 670 40.59 -22.25 27.34
N THR A 671 39.70 -22.34 28.33
CA THR A 671 39.29 -21.20 29.16
C THR A 671 40.46 -20.57 29.93
N LEU A 672 41.44 -21.37 30.35
CA LEU A 672 42.64 -20.89 31.05
C LEU A 672 43.56 -20.11 30.12
N ASP A 673 43.95 -20.68 28.97
CA ASP A 673 44.77 -20.00 27.96
C ASP A 673 44.14 -18.67 27.50
N ILE A 674 42.82 -18.63 27.32
CA ILE A 674 42.09 -17.40 26.96
C ILE A 674 42.10 -16.39 28.11
N ALA A 675 41.93 -16.84 29.35
CA ALA A 675 42.03 -16.00 30.54
C ALA A 675 43.43 -15.38 30.68
N GLU A 676 44.49 -16.15 30.45
CA GLU A 676 45.88 -15.66 30.42
C GLU A 676 46.11 -14.68 29.25
N CYS A 677 45.60 -14.98 28.05
CA CYS A 677 45.73 -14.09 26.88
C CYS A 677 45.01 -12.73 27.04
N LEU A 678 44.00 -12.67 27.91
CA LEU A 678 43.20 -11.48 28.22
C LEU A 678 43.58 -10.84 29.57
N ALA A 679 44.61 -11.34 30.26
CA ALA A 679 45.05 -10.85 31.56
C ALA A 679 45.53 -9.38 31.50
N GLY A 680 44.65 -8.45 31.88
CA GLY A 680 44.91 -7.02 31.88
C GLY A 680 43.73 -6.21 32.41
N PRO A 681 43.90 -4.91 32.67
CA PRO A 681 42.90 -4.07 33.37
C PRO A 681 41.62 -3.80 32.56
N THR A 682 41.59 -4.16 31.27
CA THR A 682 40.48 -3.91 30.33
C THR A 682 39.35 -4.94 30.42
N TYR A 683 39.61 -6.14 30.98
CA TYR A 683 38.67 -7.24 30.96
C TYR A 683 38.54 -7.94 32.32
N SER A 684 37.30 -8.20 32.76
CA SER A 684 37.02 -8.97 33.98
C SER A 684 37.19 -10.47 33.70
N VAL A 685 38.45 -10.90 33.67
CA VAL A 685 38.88 -12.27 33.41
C VAL A 685 38.25 -13.27 34.40
N ASP A 686 38.00 -12.85 35.65
CA ASP A 686 37.37 -13.68 36.69
C ASP A 686 36.05 -14.31 36.23
N ARG A 687 35.26 -13.59 35.41
CA ARG A 687 33.97 -14.07 34.90
C ARG A 687 34.11 -15.20 33.88
N LEU A 688 35.27 -15.39 33.24
CA LEU A 688 35.52 -16.51 32.33
C LEU A 688 35.53 -17.86 33.05
N SER A 689 35.91 -17.88 34.33
CA SER A 689 35.87 -19.10 35.17
C SER A 689 34.46 -19.64 35.41
N ILE A 690 33.43 -18.79 35.26
CA ILE A 690 32.03 -19.15 35.42
C ILE A 690 31.50 -19.51 34.03
N SER A 691 31.22 -20.80 33.76
CA SER A 691 30.65 -21.20 32.47
C SER A 691 29.32 -20.49 32.16
N TYR A 692 29.00 -20.33 30.88
CA TYR A 692 27.70 -19.80 30.46
C TYR A 692 26.63 -20.90 30.61
N VAL A 693 25.58 -20.59 31.38
CA VAL A 693 24.40 -21.46 31.52
C VAL A 693 23.19 -20.74 30.90
N PRO A 694 22.50 -21.34 29.90
CA PRO A 694 21.25 -20.79 29.39
C PRO A 694 20.21 -20.79 30.51
N LYS A 695 19.61 -19.63 30.78
CA LYS A 695 18.62 -19.50 31.86
C LYS A 695 17.24 -19.91 31.36
N VAL A 696 16.57 -20.74 32.13
CA VAL A 696 15.19 -21.17 31.91
C VAL A 696 14.26 -19.97 32.02
N THR A 697 13.42 -19.75 31.02
CA THR A 697 12.37 -18.71 31.00
C THR A 697 11.00 -19.34 31.31
N ASP A 698 10.00 -18.56 31.72
CA ASP A 698 8.71 -19.12 32.14
C ASP A 698 7.98 -19.91 31.03
N GLU A 699 8.26 -19.62 29.74
CA GLU A 699 7.78 -20.44 28.61
C GLU A 699 8.25 -21.91 28.66
N ASP A 700 9.42 -22.21 29.22
CA ASP A 700 9.95 -23.60 29.32
C ASP A 700 9.09 -24.48 30.24
N ARG A 701 8.27 -23.86 31.10
CA ARG A 701 7.27 -24.53 31.95
C ARG A 701 5.98 -24.88 31.17
N LEU A 702 5.75 -24.23 30.03
CA LEU A 702 4.59 -24.44 29.16
C LEU A 702 4.92 -25.42 28.02
N THR A 703 6.09 -25.33 27.41
CA THR A 703 6.53 -26.26 26.33
C THR A 703 6.64 -27.70 26.82
N ARG A 704 7.13 -27.92 28.06
CA ARG A 704 7.18 -29.24 28.72
C ARG A 704 5.82 -29.89 29.00
N ARG A 705 4.69 -29.28 28.61
CA ARG A 705 3.36 -29.92 28.64
C ARG A 705 2.99 -30.71 27.37
N LYS A 706 3.89 -30.84 26.38
CA LYS A 706 3.76 -31.74 25.22
C LYS A 706 3.88 -33.25 25.61
N SER A 707 3.00 -33.75 26.48
CA SER A 707 2.36 -35.09 26.35
C SER A 707 1.40 -35.32 27.51
N VAL A 708 0.13 -35.60 27.21
CA VAL A 708 -0.84 -36.19 28.15
C VAL A 708 -1.50 -37.41 27.48
N VAL A 709 -0.65 -38.24 26.89
CA VAL A 709 -0.91 -39.63 26.52
C VAL A 709 0.24 -40.45 27.13
N ASP A 710 -0.05 -41.69 27.55
CA ASP A 710 0.88 -42.63 28.17
C ASP A 710 1.55 -42.20 29.49
N THR A 711 0.78 -42.13 30.57
CA THR A 711 1.14 -42.87 31.79
C THR A 711 -0.09 -43.27 32.61
N ILE A 712 -0.44 -44.57 32.62
CA ILE A 712 -1.32 -45.16 33.62
C ILE A 712 -0.48 -46.09 34.51
N SER A 713 -0.02 -45.58 35.66
CA SER A 713 0.46 -46.38 36.81
C SER A 713 0.63 -45.50 38.06
N PRO A 714 0.40 -46.05 39.28
CA PRO A 714 0.44 -45.27 40.52
C PRO A 714 1.89 -45.11 41.08
N PRO A 715 2.19 -44.01 41.79
CA PRO A 715 3.53 -43.75 42.33
C PRO A 715 3.83 -44.53 43.62
N GLY A 716 5.06 -45.03 43.76
CA GLY A 716 5.52 -45.73 44.96
C GLY A 716 6.98 -45.42 45.34
N ARG A 717 7.16 -45.01 46.60
CA ARG A 717 8.43 -44.95 47.38
C ARG A 717 9.56 -44.00 46.93
N LEU A 718 9.63 -42.86 47.64
CA LEU A 718 10.76 -42.43 48.50
C LEU A 718 12.21 -42.77 48.08
N SER A 719 13.01 -41.74 47.80
CA SER A 719 14.17 -41.28 48.63
C SER A 719 14.99 -40.25 47.84
N SER A 720 15.63 -39.15 48.34
CA SER A 720 15.84 -38.46 49.62
C SER A 720 17.34 -38.22 49.86
N HIS A 721 17.84 -36.99 49.64
CA HIS A 721 19.03 -36.30 50.21
C HIS A 721 19.28 -35.04 49.33
N SER A 722 19.20 -33.77 49.77
CA SER A 722 19.88 -33.01 50.85
C SER A 722 21.33 -32.63 50.53
N GLY A 723 21.77 -31.36 50.59
CA GLY A 723 21.04 -30.11 50.92
C GLY A 723 22.01 -28.93 51.17
N PHE A 724 21.51 -27.84 51.79
CA PHE A 724 22.22 -26.61 52.22
C PHE A 724 22.70 -25.67 51.09
N SER A 725 22.71 -24.34 51.26
CA SER A 725 21.95 -23.47 52.20
C SER A 725 22.09 -21.99 51.82
N ASP A 726 21.02 -21.21 51.95
CA ASP A 726 21.09 -19.76 52.23
C ASP A 726 19.80 -19.33 52.94
N SER A 727 19.90 -18.55 54.03
CA SER A 727 18.85 -18.55 55.08
C SER A 727 18.45 -17.18 55.64
N TYR A 728 18.12 -16.22 54.78
CA TYR A 728 17.63 -14.90 55.22
C TYR A 728 16.36 -14.35 54.51
N THR A 729 15.74 -15.09 53.57
CA THR A 729 14.45 -14.71 52.95
C THR A 729 13.26 -15.62 53.35
N THR A 730 13.54 -16.80 53.89
CA THR A 730 12.61 -17.93 53.99
C THR A 730 11.31 -17.61 54.71
N GLY A 731 11.31 -16.83 55.78
CA GLY A 731 10.12 -16.57 56.60
C GLY A 731 8.97 -15.86 55.84
N LEU A 732 9.27 -15.04 54.83
CA LEU A 732 8.25 -14.40 53.99
C LEU A 732 7.81 -15.34 52.85
N GLU A 733 8.75 -15.99 52.18
CA GLU A 733 8.47 -16.94 51.10
C GLU A 733 7.68 -18.16 51.57
N GLU A 734 7.94 -18.64 52.78
CA GLU A 734 7.24 -19.76 53.40
C GLU A 734 5.84 -19.37 53.88
N GLN A 735 5.66 -18.16 54.44
CA GLN A 735 4.33 -17.63 54.74
C GLN A 735 3.51 -17.40 53.46
N GLU A 736 4.13 -16.97 52.36
CA GLU A 736 3.42 -16.82 51.08
C GLU A 736 3.14 -18.17 50.41
N ARG A 737 4.07 -19.13 50.46
CA ARG A 737 3.86 -20.52 50.01
C ARG A 737 2.72 -21.18 50.79
N GLU A 738 2.61 -20.94 52.09
CA GLU A 738 1.51 -21.43 52.92
C GLU A 738 0.18 -20.75 52.57
N LYS A 739 0.15 -19.43 52.38
CA LYS A 739 -1.04 -18.72 51.86
C LYS A 739 -1.48 -19.27 50.50
N ARG A 740 -0.54 -19.50 49.58
CA ARG A 740 -0.81 -20.10 48.26
C ARG A 740 -1.36 -21.53 48.40
N ARG A 741 -0.81 -22.35 49.32
CA ARG A 741 -1.32 -23.69 49.63
C ARG A 741 -2.77 -23.65 50.15
N GLN A 742 -3.06 -22.78 51.11
CA GLN A 742 -4.40 -22.62 51.69
C GLN A 742 -5.43 -22.10 50.66
N VAL A 743 -5.01 -21.21 49.73
CA VAL A 743 -5.86 -20.77 48.61
C VAL A 743 -6.17 -21.93 47.66
N ILE A 744 -5.17 -22.72 47.28
CA ILE A 744 -5.35 -23.89 46.41
C ILE A 744 -6.26 -24.93 47.08
N GLU A 745 -6.04 -25.22 48.36
CA GLU A 745 -6.87 -26.16 49.13
C GLU A 745 -8.32 -25.66 49.25
N LYS A 746 -8.54 -24.35 49.49
CA LYS A 746 -9.89 -23.79 49.54
C LYS A 746 -10.59 -23.85 48.18
N PHE A 747 -9.89 -23.58 47.08
CA PHE A 747 -10.42 -23.77 45.71
C PHE A 747 -10.69 -25.22 45.33
N GLN A 748 -10.08 -26.20 46.00
CA GLN A 748 -10.32 -27.64 45.78
C GLN A 748 -11.42 -28.23 46.67
N LYS A 749 -11.81 -27.56 47.76
CA LYS A 749 -12.71 -28.13 48.79
C LYS A 749 -13.96 -27.31 49.10
N ALA A 750 -14.00 -26.01 48.82
CA ALA A 750 -15.17 -25.18 49.10
C ALA A 750 -16.21 -25.26 47.95
N PRO A 751 -17.52 -25.20 48.25
CA PRO A 751 -18.55 -25.12 47.22
C PRO A 751 -18.47 -23.78 46.47
N PHE A 752 -18.94 -23.77 45.22
CA PHE A 752 -18.74 -22.66 44.29
C PHE A 752 -19.37 -21.35 44.78
N GLU A 753 -20.54 -21.42 45.43
CA GLU A 753 -21.25 -20.27 45.98
C GLU A 753 -20.44 -19.54 47.08
N GLU A 754 -19.69 -20.27 47.90
CA GLU A 754 -18.84 -19.68 48.95
C GLU A 754 -17.63 -18.95 48.34
N ILE A 755 -17.05 -19.52 47.28
CA ILE A 755 -15.95 -18.91 46.53
C ILE A 755 -16.45 -17.63 45.82
N ALA A 756 -17.61 -17.70 45.17
CA ALA A 756 -18.22 -16.56 44.49
C ALA A 756 -18.53 -15.40 45.45
N ALA A 757 -19.23 -15.65 46.55
CA ALA A 757 -19.58 -14.64 47.55
C ALA A 757 -18.33 -13.98 48.19
N HIS A 758 -17.26 -14.75 48.42
CA HIS A 758 -15.99 -14.22 48.93
C HIS A 758 -15.22 -13.40 47.88
N CYS A 759 -15.32 -13.73 46.60
CA CYS A 759 -14.79 -12.89 45.50
C CYS A 759 -15.59 -11.59 45.34
N GLU A 760 -16.91 -11.65 45.43
CA GLU A 760 -17.81 -10.49 45.34
C GLU A 760 -17.61 -9.52 46.53
N SER A 761 -17.49 -10.07 47.76
CA SER A 761 -17.11 -9.29 48.95
C SER A 761 -15.77 -8.57 48.79
N LYS A 762 -14.77 -9.21 48.17
CA LYS A 762 -13.48 -8.57 47.86
C LYS A 762 -13.57 -7.51 46.75
N ALA A 763 -14.41 -7.72 45.74
CA ALA A 763 -14.65 -6.73 44.69
C ALA A 763 -15.31 -5.46 45.27
N ASN A 764 -16.27 -5.63 46.19
CA ASN A 764 -16.93 -4.53 46.89
C ASN A 764 -15.94 -3.75 47.77
N MET A 765 -15.11 -4.42 48.59
CA MET A 765 -14.04 -3.73 49.34
C MET A 765 -13.04 -2.98 48.44
N LEU A 766 -12.78 -3.48 47.22
CA LEU A 766 -11.91 -2.79 46.26
C LEU A 766 -12.61 -1.54 45.70
N HIS A 767 -13.92 -1.61 45.43
CA HIS A 767 -14.73 -0.44 45.06
C HIS A 767 -14.80 0.60 46.18
N ASP A 768 -15.04 0.20 47.43
CA ASP A 768 -15.06 1.11 48.59
C ASP A 768 -13.69 1.81 48.77
N ARG A 769 -12.59 1.06 48.60
CA ARG A 769 -11.23 1.62 48.61
C ARG A 769 -10.99 2.60 47.46
N LEU A 770 -11.46 2.30 46.25
CA LEU A 770 -11.36 3.21 45.12
C LEU A 770 -12.21 4.47 45.33
N ALA A 771 -13.42 4.34 45.88
CA ALA A 771 -14.28 5.47 46.23
C ALA A 771 -13.62 6.40 47.26
N GLN A 772 -13.00 5.86 48.32
CA GLN A 772 -12.20 6.66 49.27
C GLN A 772 -11.00 7.34 48.60
N ILE A 773 -10.30 6.68 47.67
CA ILE A 773 -9.20 7.28 46.92
C ILE A 773 -9.70 8.43 46.03
N PHE A 774 -10.86 8.28 45.38
CA PHE A 774 -11.47 9.36 44.61
C PHE A 774 -11.92 10.53 45.48
N GLU A 775 -12.56 10.31 46.64
CA GLU A 775 -12.87 11.41 47.59
C GLU A 775 -11.62 12.17 48.05
N LEU A 776 -10.52 11.45 48.31
CA LEU A 776 -9.24 12.04 48.70
C LEU A 776 -8.57 12.82 47.55
N THR A 777 -8.82 12.44 46.29
CA THR A 777 -8.21 13.06 45.10
C THR A 777 -9.03 14.25 44.58
N ILE A 778 -10.34 14.30 44.86
CA ILE A 778 -11.26 15.36 44.37
C ILE A 778 -11.25 16.61 45.27
N ARG A 779 -10.64 16.57 46.46
CA ARG A 779 -10.50 17.75 47.33
C ARG A 779 -9.30 18.63 46.92
N PRO A 780 -9.50 19.89 46.50
CA PRO A 780 -8.40 20.83 46.27
C PRO A 780 -7.71 21.22 47.60
N PRO A 781 -6.42 21.59 47.58
CA PRO A 781 -5.69 21.98 48.78
C PRO A 781 -6.20 23.32 49.37
N PRO A 782 -6.14 23.51 50.70
CA PRO A 782 -6.59 24.74 51.35
C PRO A 782 -5.67 25.92 51.04
N SER A 783 -6.24 27.01 50.51
CA SER A 783 -5.51 28.26 50.25
C SER A 783 -5.27 29.05 51.54
N PRO A 784 -4.07 29.62 51.76
CA PRO A 784 -3.71 30.24 53.04
C PRO A 784 -4.08 31.73 53.12
N SER A 785 -5.34 32.07 53.44
CA SER A 785 -5.72 33.40 53.92
C SER A 785 -7.14 33.48 54.51
N GLY A 786 -7.31 34.38 55.51
CA GLY A 786 -8.56 35.09 55.77
C GLY A 786 -9.71 34.33 56.43
N VAL A 787 -9.97 34.63 57.71
CA VAL A 787 -11.20 34.23 58.42
C VAL A 787 -12.31 35.27 58.15
N VAL A 788 -13.60 34.86 58.05
CA VAL A 788 -14.80 35.45 58.73
C VAL A 788 -16.17 35.15 58.05
N SER A 789 -17.14 34.74 58.89
CA SER A 789 -18.64 34.74 58.78
C SER A 789 -19.42 34.29 57.52
N VAL A 790 -20.03 33.10 57.63
CA VAL A 790 -21.50 32.82 57.60
C VAL A 790 -22.43 33.78 56.84
N SER A 791 -23.17 33.28 55.83
CA SER A 791 -24.66 33.30 55.79
C SER A 791 -25.24 32.51 54.58
N ALA A 792 -26.57 32.30 54.60
CA ALA A 792 -27.31 31.31 53.81
C ALA A 792 -27.49 31.57 52.30
N GLY A 793 -27.72 30.49 51.54
CA GLY A 793 -28.40 30.56 50.23
C GLY A 793 -27.90 29.55 49.17
N HIS A 794 -28.80 28.70 48.65
CA HIS A 794 -28.69 28.18 47.28
C HIS A 794 -29.47 29.13 46.35
N PRO A 795 -28.96 29.37 45.14
CA PRO A 795 -29.66 28.81 43.98
C PRO A 795 -28.71 28.15 42.96
N GLN A 796 -29.30 27.49 41.96
CA GLN A 796 -28.61 26.77 40.90
C GLN A 796 -28.05 27.73 39.83
N HIS A 797 -26.89 27.39 39.25
CA HIS A 797 -26.45 27.95 37.97
C HIS A 797 -26.23 26.83 36.94
N GLN A 798 -26.68 27.07 35.72
CA GLN A 798 -26.50 26.17 34.57
C GLN A 798 -25.07 26.25 34.06
N SER A 799 -24.51 25.12 33.62
CA SER A 799 -23.23 25.08 32.91
C SER A 799 -23.38 25.60 31.47
N VAL A 800 -22.56 26.59 31.11
CA VAL A 800 -22.49 27.12 29.73
C VAL A 800 -21.83 26.08 28.81
N PRO A 801 -22.36 25.82 27.60
CA PRO A 801 -21.75 24.91 26.64
C PRO A 801 -20.35 25.35 26.18
N VAL A 802 -19.48 24.37 25.91
CA VAL A 802 -18.04 24.58 25.61
C VAL A 802 -17.77 25.47 24.39
N TYR A 803 -18.72 25.58 23.44
CA TYR A 803 -18.53 26.36 22.22
C TYR A 803 -18.49 27.89 22.42
N GLU A 804 -18.82 28.41 23.61
CA GLU A 804 -18.75 29.86 23.92
C GLU A 804 -17.42 30.29 24.57
N MET A 805 -16.53 29.33 24.89
CA MET A 805 -15.21 29.64 25.45
C MET A 805 -14.23 30.16 24.39
N LYS A 806 -13.98 31.47 24.39
CA LYS A 806 -12.88 32.08 23.63
C LYS A 806 -11.55 31.84 24.37
N PHE A 807 -10.58 31.27 23.67
CA PHE A 807 -9.21 31.10 24.17
C PHE A 807 -8.48 32.46 24.22
N PRO A 808 -7.62 32.73 25.23
CA PRO A 808 -6.76 33.91 25.25
C PRO A 808 -5.54 33.74 24.34
N ASP A 809 -5.20 34.77 23.56
CA ASP A 809 -3.95 34.82 22.80
C ASP A 809 -2.74 34.94 23.76
N LEU A 810 -1.79 34.02 23.65
CA LEU A 810 -0.50 34.06 24.35
C LEU A 810 0.65 33.74 23.38
N CYS A 811 0.96 34.71 22.51
CA CYS A 811 2.33 34.91 22.07
C CYS A 811 3.08 35.77 23.09
N VAL A 812 4.33 35.43 23.41
CA VAL A 812 5.50 36.35 23.58
C VAL A 812 6.67 35.53 24.14
N TYR A 813 7.76 35.48 23.36
CA TYR A 813 9.07 34.83 23.59
C TYR A 813 9.08 33.34 23.95
#